data_AF-A0A919RJF5-F1
#
_entry.id   AF-A0A919RJF5-F1
#
_cell.length_a   1.000
_cell.length_b   1.000
_cell.length_c   1.000
_cell.angle_alpha   90.00
_cell.angle_beta   90.00
_cell.angle_gamma   90.00
#
_symmetry.space_group_name_H-M   'P 1'
#
loop_
_entity.id
_entity.type
_entity.pdbx_description
1 polymer ?
#
loop_
_entity_poly.entity_id
_entity_poly.type
_entity_poly.pdbx_seq_one_letter_code
_entity_poly.pdbx_strand_id
1 'polypeptide(L)'
;MRPSTVSPVFAGRDAELTALLAAFARIHDNSPELVLLGGEAGVGKSRLIEEFATRIHDDNPGGAVLILKGACLELGSTGLPYAPFTAALREHFRDYPREHLTDLLPPHATHDLARILPELGEEPETRDSDTARARLFEHLLALLERIAARQPLVLVIEDAHWADHSTRDLLSFLTRNLRRVPVMLVVTYRSDELHRTHPMRRILAALTRIATAGRIELSRLTPAEVHTQLSGILGRSPDPAVTALVHSRSAGIPLFVEAMVGPDGTPPPDLPASLRDLLLANLDRLPEVTRRTLRTAAVAGDRVGHTLLAAVTGLRDPELSEVVRQAVATHVLVPDGDGYAFRHALIREAVRHDLLPAELRALHRTYAEHLESDSRLSTGPRPMAELATHWSRAHGDERALPAAWAAASEAAAAAAYGESLHMLEMVLDLWHRVPDAAERTGVDRTAVLELAVESAFACGELDTGLAHIEEALAILDGESEPERRALALISRARLRTMRGVPGMLDDIVAAEKLVPSPGPVRASILARLGGELLMTGDKEAAQRMIGEAAGLAREYGDRSAESDVFTAIAIRETLRGNHVAALRANRESRLMAERGRSAERILRTYINHAGDLSLQARYEESMEHSREGLALAVRLGHLHTSALVIAVNLAEAHLALGRWDEVPAIAERYFHPGHRSPYRGEMLLILADIAVRRGEHDRATALMDEVTDLLATVRLDRFGRISLARVTVDRHLAAGDHSAALTAAHDALNAFRPLANPLHLWPLLYSGMRACAHAAVASAPAPQVLALHADLMATAGNLPAAGPFQLARSATVTALAGPADLPVWERAVTAWEEAREPHHLADTLTRFATHLLATGDRVRAAACLRRAADIAATLRAGPLHTTIDELSTHAHALTGREREVLRLVANGMSNRAIAAELFISAKTVSVHVSNILAKLHASSRGEAAAVARRSGLLH
;
A
#
# COMPACT_ATOMS: atom_id res chain seq x y z
N MET A 1 -19.53 -30.01 43.45
CA MET A 1 -19.22 -28.95 42.48
C MET A 1 -18.38 -27.94 43.23
N ARG A 2 -17.06 -27.86 42.96
CA ARG A 2 -16.22 -26.84 43.63
C ARG A 2 -16.61 -25.47 43.06
N PRO A 3 -16.76 -24.42 43.87
CA PRO A 3 -17.06 -23.09 43.36
C PRO A 3 -15.94 -22.66 42.40
N SER A 4 -16.33 -22.41 41.15
CA SER A 4 -15.50 -21.83 40.11
C SER A 4 -15.52 -20.32 40.30
N THR A 5 -14.36 -19.66 40.38
CA THR A 5 -14.28 -18.18 40.35
C THR A 5 -14.53 -17.62 38.95
N VAL A 6 -14.66 -18.49 37.93
CA VAL A 6 -14.97 -18.17 36.54
C VAL A 6 -16.45 -18.37 36.28
N SER A 7 -17.10 -17.40 35.61
CA SER A 7 -18.50 -17.57 35.21
C SER A 7 -18.60 -18.65 34.14
N PRO A 8 -19.38 -19.74 34.35
CA PRO A 8 -19.71 -20.66 33.26
C PRO A 8 -20.72 -20.06 32.27
N VAL A 9 -21.38 -18.95 32.65
CA VAL A 9 -22.42 -18.28 31.85
C VAL A 9 -21.77 -17.20 30.99
N PHE A 10 -22.05 -17.24 29.68
CA PHE A 10 -21.72 -16.17 28.73
C PHE A 10 -22.76 -15.04 28.85
N ALA A 11 -22.35 -13.85 29.25
CA ALA A 11 -23.26 -12.76 29.62
C ALA A 11 -23.02 -11.51 28.76
N GLY A 12 -24.09 -10.92 28.24
CA GLY A 12 -24.10 -9.55 27.67
C GLY A 12 -23.39 -9.37 26.33
N ARG A 13 -23.24 -10.45 25.55
CA ARG A 13 -22.44 -10.46 24.31
C ARG A 13 -23.17 -11.08 23.11
N ASP A 14 -24.49 -11.21 23.20
CA ASP A 14 -25.30 -11.88 22.18
C ASP A 14 -25.25 -11.16 20.83
N ALA A 15 -25.22 -9.82 20.84
CA ALA A 15 -25.15 -9.02 19.63
C ALA A 15 -23.81 -9.19 18.91
N GLU A 16 -22.70 -9.15 19.66
CA GLU A 16 -21.35 -9.32 19.12
C GLU A 16 -21.10 -10.76 18.63
N LEU A 17 -21.59 -11.76 19.36
CA LEU A 17 -21.57 -13.16 18.93
C LEU A 17 -22.38 -13.36 17.64
N THR A 18 -23.57 -12.78 17.56
CA THR A 18 -24.41 -12.81 16.35
C THR A 18 -23.69 -12.17 15.15
N ALA A 19 -22.99 -11.06 15.36
CA ALA A 19 -22.22 -10.39 14.31
C ALA A 19 -21.05 -11.26 13.80
N LEU A 20 -20.33 -11.97 14.70
CA LEU A 20 -19.28 -12.92 14.33
C LEU A 20 -19.83 -14.10 13.52
N LEU A 21 -20.94 -14.69 13.97
CA LEU A 21 -21.62 -15.78 13.25
C LEU A 21 -22.12 -15.34 11.87
N ALA A 22 -22.65 -14.12 11.76
CA ALA A 22 -23.08 -13.56 10.47
C ALA A 22 -21.90 -13.33 9.52
N ALA A 23 -20.72 -12.93 10.04
CA ALA A 23 -19.51 -12.83 9.23
C ALA A 23 -19.03 -14.20 8.76
N PHE A 24 -19.02 -15.21 9.64
CA PHE A 24 -18.69 -16.58 9.27
C PHE A 24 -19.62 -17.14 8.18
N ALA A 25 -20.93 -16.87 8.25
CA ALA A 25 -21.87 -17.32 7.24
C ALA A 25 -21.53 -16.78 5.83
N ARG A 26 -21.02 -15.55 5.71
CA ARG A 26 -20.68 -14.93 4.41
C ARG A 26 -19.47 -15.55 3.72
N ILE A 27 -18.57 -16.22 4.46
CA ILE A 27 -17.39 -16.84 3.82
C ILE A 27 -17.76 -18.03 2.93
N HIS A 28 -18.95 -18.60 3.13
CA HIS A 28 -19.44 -19.73 2.34
C HIS A 28 -19.70 -19.35 0.87
N ASP A 29 -19.90 -18.05 0.59
CA ASP A 29 -19.99 -17.51 -0.78
C ASP A 29 -18.60 -17.29 -1.43
N ASN A 30 -17.55 -17.92 -0.88
CA ASN A 30 -16.14 -17.71 -1.24
C ASN A 30 -15.69 -16.25 -1.08
N SER A 31 -16.31 -15.50 -0.17
CA SER A 31 -15.94 -14.12 0.14
C SER A 31 -15.11 -14.08 1.42
N PRO A 32 -13.82 -13.71 1.39
CA PRO A 32 -13.05 -13.65 2.62
C PRO A 32 -13.52 -12.49 3.52
N GLU A 33 -13.65 -12.76 4.81
CA GLU A 33 -14.16 -11.80 5.81
C GLU A 33 -13.05 -11.43 6.81
N LEU A 34 -12.98 -10.14 7.15
CA LEU A 34 -12.07 -9.63 8.18
C LEU A 34 -12.91 -9.11 9.35
N VAL A 35 -12.66 -9.57 10.57
CA VAL A 35 -13.27 -9.00 11.78
C VAL A 35 -12.20 -8.43 12.70
N LEU A 36 -12.30 -7.14 12.98
CA LEU A 36 -11.47 -6.42 13.95
C LEU A 36 -12.22 -6.33 15.27
N LEU A 37 -11.75 -7.05 16.29
CA LEU A 37 -12.34 -7.11 17.62
C LEU A 37 -11.55 -6.26 18.61
N GLY A 38 -12.02 -5.03 18.84
CA GLY A 38 -11.44 -4.09 19.78
C GLY A 38 -12.10 -4.14 21.16
N GLY A 39 -11.36 -3.76 22.19
CA GLY A 39 -11.92 -3.51 23.52
C GLY A 39 -10.84 -3.45 24.59
N GLU A 40 -11.19 -2.94 25.76
CA GLU A 40 -10.25 -2.81 26.89
C GLU A 40 -9.67 -4.16 27.35
N ALA A 41 -8.56 -4.09 28.07
CA ALA A 41 -7.99 -5.23 28.78
C ALA A 41 -9.02 -5.95 29.67
N GLY A 42 -9.08 -7.28 29.61
CA GLY A 42 -10.00 -8.06 30.46
C GLY A 42 -11.50 -7.92 30.14
N VAL A 43 -11.88 -7.22 29.07
CA VAL A 43 -13.29 -6.98 28.68
C VAL A 43 -14.03 -8.21 28.13
N GLY A 44 -13.32 -9.31 27.88
CA GLY A 44 -13.91 -10.58 27.41
C GLY A 44 -13.68 -10.95 25.94
N LYS A 45 -12.71 -10.33 25.24
CA LYS A 45 -12.42 -10.60 23.81
C LYS A 45 -12.17 -12.09 23.51
N SER A 46 -11.22 -12.71 24.21
CA SER A 46 -10.89 -14.14 24.00
C SER A 46 -12.05 -15.06 24.36
N ARG A 47 -12.82 -14.73 25.40
CA ARG A 47 -14.02 -15.49 25.80
C ARG A 47 -15.10 -15.45 24.72
N LEU A 48 -15.30 -14.31 24.06
CA LEU A 48 -16.22 -14.20 22.92
C LEU A 48 -15.77 -15.08 21.74
N ILE A 49 -14.46 -15.17 21.48
CA ILE A 49 -13.92 -16.03 20.42
C ILE A 49 -14.08 -17.51 20.76
N GLU A 50 -13.84 -17.91 22.01
CA GLU A 50 -14.08 -19.29 22.48
C GLU A 50 -15.54 -19.69 22.33
N GLU A 51 -16.47 -18.80 22.71
CA GLU A 51 -17.91 -19.03 22.57
C GLU A 51 -18.30 -19.15 21.09
N PHE A 52 -17.78 -18.25 20.24
CA PHE A 52 -17.98 -18.29 18.80
C PHE A 52 -17.47 -19.60 18.17
N ALA A 53 -16.26 -20.05 18.54
CA ALA A 53 -15.70 -21.31 18.07
C ALA A 53 -16.56 -22.52 18.50
N THR A 54 -17.03 -22.52 19.75
CA THR A 54 -17.94 -23.55 20.28
C THR A 54 -19.24 -23.58 19.49
N ARG A 55 -19.84 -22.41 19.25
CA ARG A 55 -21.12 -22.30 18.53
C ARG A 55 -21.00 -22.74 17.07
N ILE A 56 -19.91 -22.40 16.37
CA ILE A 56 -19.66 -22.89 15.01
C ILE A 56 -19.58 -24.42 15.00
N HIS A 57 -18.89 -25.02 15.97
CA HIS A 57 -18.76 -26.47 16.06
C HIS A 57 -20.12 -27.15 16.29
N ASP A 58 -20.92 -26.63 17.22
CA ASP A 58 -22.23 -27.18 17.58
C ASP A 58 -23.26 -27.02 16.45
N ASP A 59 -23.25 -25.88 15.73
CA ASP A 59 -24.21 -25.59 14.66
C ASP A 59 -23.84 -26.27 13.32
N ASN A 60 -22.64 -26.84 13.19
CA ASN A 60 -22.18 -27.57 11.99
C ASN A 60 -21.80 -29.03 12.30
N PRO A 61 -22.71 -29.86 12.84
CA PRO A 61 -22.43 -31.26 13.15
C PRO A 61 -22.20 -32.05 11.85
N GLY A 62 -20.92 -32.25 11.50
CA GLY A 62 -20.48 -32.93 10.27
C GLY A 62 -19.82 -32.03 9.21
N GLY A 63 -19.85 -30.71 9.39
CA GLY A 63 -19.06 -29.76 8.60
C GLY A 63 -17.68 -29.57 9.23
N ALA A 64 -16.62 -30.03 8.57
CA ALA A 64 -15.27 -29.77 9.07
C ALA A 64 -14.98 -28.27 8.86
N VAL A 65 -14.89 -27.50 9.95
CA VAL A 65 -14.39 -26.12 9.96
C VAL A 65 -13.05 -26.16 10.68
N LEU A 66 -12.03 -25.54 10.11
CA LEU A 66 -10.74 -25.43 10.76
C LEU A 66 -10.62 -24.08 11.45
N ILE A 67 -10.42 -24.09 12.76
CA ILE A 67 -10.15 -22.89 13.54
C ILE A 67 -8.69 -22.94 13.98
N LEU A 68 -7.89 -22.00 13.51
CA LEU A 68 -6.49 -21.85 13.90
C LEU A 68 -6.33 -20.58 14.72
N LYS A 69 -5.60 -20.67 15.83
CA LYS A 69 -5.42 -19.55 16.77
C LYS A 69 -3.94 -19.30 17.03
N GLY A 70 -3.54 -18.04 17.01
CA GLY A 70 -2.23 -17.62 17.48
C GLY A 70 -2.27 -16.23 18.09
N ALA A 71 -1.35 -15.97 19.02
CA ALA A 71 -1.28 -14.70 19.75
C ALA A 71 0.02 -13.96 19.46
N CYS A 72 -0.06 -12.63 19.38
CA CYS A 72 1.11 -11.77 19.39
C CYS A 72 1.69 -11.71 20.80
N LEU A 73 3.02 -11.60 20.89
CA LEU A 73 3.73 -11.66 22.17
C LEU A 73 4.17 -10.27 22.65
N GLU A 74 4.08 -10.02 23.96
CA GLU A 74 4.55 -8.82 24.67
C GLU A 74 6.09 -8.79 24.83
N LEU A 75 6.79 -9.09 23.73
CA LEU A 75 8.21 -8.83 23.54
C LEU A 75 8.43 -7.60 22.63
N GLY A 76 7.36 -7.06 22.04
CA GLY A 76 7.44 -5.92 21.13
C GLY A 76 8.25 -6.25 19.87
N SER A 77 9.06 -5.30 19.39
CA SER A 77 9.91 -5.44 18.20
C SER A 77 11.08 -6.43 18.33
N THR A 78 11.30 -7.02 19.52
CA THR A 78 12.25 -8.13 19.74
C THR A 78 11.57 -9.50 19.69
N GLY A 79 10.25 -9.52 19.50
CA GLY A 79 9.45 -10.73 19.41
C GLY A 79 9.78 -11.59 18.19
N LEU A 80 9.22 -12.80 18.19
CA LEU A 80 9.39 -13.75 17.09
C LEU A 80 8.61 -13.25 15.88
N PRO A 81 9.26 -12.98 14.73
CA PRO A 81 8.55 -12.54 13.54
C PRO A 81 7.48 -13.56 13.14
N TYR A 82 6.31 -13.08 12.76
CA TYR A 82 5.20 -13.92 12.33
C TYR A 82 4.66 -14.87 13.42
N ALA A 83 5.00 -14.65 14.70
CA ALA A 83 4.63 -15.49 15.85
C ALA A 83 3.18 -16.02 15.84
N PRO A 84 2.15 -15.17 15.66
CA PRO A 84 0.77 -15.68 15.73
C PRO A 84 0.46 -16.63 14.56
N PHE A 85 1.05 -16.42 13.38
CA PHE A 85 0.84 -17.30 12.24
C PHE A 85 1.58 -18.63 12.40
N THR A 86 2.82 -18.59 12.91
CA THR A 86 3.60 -19.81 13.15
C THR A 86 2.98 -20.66 14.25
N ALA A 87 2.52 -20.05 15.34
CA ALA A 87 1.82 -20.75 16.42
C ALA A 87 0.54 -21.43 15.90
N ALA A 88 -0.29 -20.69 15.17
CA ALA A 88 -1.55 -21.18 14.61
C ALA A 88 -1.34 -22.37 13.65
N LEU A 89 -0.29 -22.34 12.82
CA LEU A 89 0.01 -23.40 11.86
C LEU A 89 0.72 -24.60 12.50
N ARG A 90 1.61 -24.38 13.48
CA ARG A 90 2.28 -25.47 14.21
C ARG A 90 1.28 -26.36 14.94
N GLU A 91 0.28 -25.76 15.58
CA GLU A 91 -0.77 -26.52 16.25
C GLU A 91 -1.50 -27.45 15.27
N HIS A 92 -1.82 -26.95 14.06
CA HIS A 92 -2.45 -27.75 13.02
C HIS A 92 -1.57 -28.90 12.52
N PHE A 93 -0.29 -28.63 12.27
CA PHE A 93 0.61 -29.59 11.63
C PHE A 93 1.32 -30.54 12.60
N ARG A 94 1.13 -30.39 13.92
CA ARG A 94 1.80 -31.21 14.95
C ARG A 94 1.67 -32.71 14.72
N ASP A 95 0.50 -33.15 14.26
CA ASP A 95 0.17 -34.56 14.03
C ASP A 95 0.05 -34.91 12.52
N TYR A 96 0.41 -33.99 11.61
CA TYR A 96 0.38 -34.24 10.17
C TYR A 96 1.64 -34.99 9.72
N PRO A 97 1.52 -36.14 9.02
CA PRO A 97 2.68 -36.79 8.42
C PRO A 97 3.32 -35.87 7.37
N ARG A 98 4.66 -35.72 7.40
CA ARG A 98 5.44 -34.87 6.48
C ARG A 98 5.11 -35.12 4.99
N GLU A 99 4.74 -36.34 4.64
CA GLU A 99 4.36 -36.76 3.28
C GLU A 99 3.06 -36.07 2.78
N HIS A 100 2.12 -35.78 3.67
CA HIS A 100 0.86 -35.09 3.32
C HIS A 100 1.02 -33.57 3.23
N LEU A 101 2.09 -33.02 3.81
CA LEU A 101 2.45 -31.60 3.70
C LEU A 101 3.05 -31.30 2.33
N THR A 102 3.83 -32.24 1.76
CA THR A 102 4.32 -32.16 0.37
C THR A 102 3.20 -32.26 -0.68
N ASP A 103 2.05 -32.85 -0.35
CA ASP A 103 0.86 -32.81 -1.21
C ASP A 103 0.16 -31.44 -1.19
N LEU A 104 0.30 -30.71 -0.08
CA LEU A 104 -0.28 -29.38 0.12
C LEU A 104 0.58 -28.27 -0.47
N LEU A 105 1.88 -28.49 -0.72
CA LEU A 105 2.81 -27.44 -1.14
C LEU A 105 3.86 -28.00 -2.11
N PRO A 106 4.18 -27.30 -3.23
CA PRO A 106 5.27 -27.74 -4.08
C PRO A 106 6.63 -27.69 -3.34
N PRO A 107 7.64 -28.50 -3.72
CA PRO A 107 8.87 -28.67 -2.94
C PRO A 107 9.62 -27.37 -2.59
N HIS A 108 9.60 -26.38 -3.48
CA HIS A 108 10.21 -25.07 -3.24
C HIS A 108 9.45 -24.24 -2.20
N ALA A 109 8.14 -24.45 -2.03
CA ALA A 109 7.33 -23.73 -1.05
C ALA A 109 7.57 -24.22 0.38
N THR A 110 7.76 -25.53 0.56
CA THR A 110 8.18 -26.15 1.83
C THR A 110 9.50 -25.58 2.33
N HIS A 111 10.43 -25.26 1.43
CA HIS A 111 11.75 -24.76 1.79
C HIS A 111 11.75 -23.31 2.31
N ASP A 112 10.94 -22.42 1.72
CA ASP A 112 10.81 -21.06 2.25
C ASP A 112 9.94 -20.99 3.51
N LEU A 113 8.91 -21.85 3.61
CA LEU A 113 8.11 -21.95 4.84
C LEU A 113 8.88 -22.57 6.00
N ALA A 114 9.92 -23.37 5.74
CA ALA A 114 10.83 -23.88 6.77
C ALA A 114 11.49 -22.77 7.60
N ARG A 115 11.64 -21.55 7.05
CA ARG A 115 12.15 -20.36 7.75
C ARG A 115 11.29 -19.93 8.95
N ILE A 116 10.01 -20.29 8.96
CA ILE A 116 9.06 -19.95 10.03
C ILE A 116 8.39 -21.19 10.65
N LEU A 117 8.43 -22.33 9.94
CA LEU A 117 7.94 -23.64 10.36
C LEU A 117 9.02 -24.70 10.06
N PRO A 118 10.08 -24.80 10.88
CA PRO A 118 11.19 -25.74 10.69
C PRO A 118 10.75 -27.21 10.59
N GLU A 119 9.55 -27.53 11.07
CA GLU A 119 8.92 -28.84 10.94
C GLU A 119 8.75 -29.28 9.47
N LEU A 120 8.70 -28.32 8.54
CA LEU A 120 8.48 -28.51 7.10
C LEU A 120 9.74 -28.88 6.30
N GLY A 121 10.94 -28.78 6.87
CA GLY A 121 12.19 -29.12 6.17
C GLY A 121 13.41 -28.36 6.70
N GLU A 122 14.57 -28.59 6.09
CA GLU A 122 15.78 -27.83 6.38
C GLU A 122 15.68 -26.41 5.79
N GLU A 123 16.23 -25.44 6.51
CA GLU A 123 16.34 -24.07 6.04
C GLU A 123 17.26 -23.98 4.79
N PRO A 124 16.99 -23.04 3.87
CA PRO A 124 17.85 -22.80 2.73
C PRO A 124 19.27 -22.39 3.14
N GLU A 125 20.30 -23.12 2.70
CA GLU A 125 21.70 -22.73 2.85
C GLU A 125 22.01 -21.37 2.16
N THR A 126 21.21 -21.00 1.14
CA THR A 126 21.44 -19.79 0.35
C THR A 126 20.83 -18.54 1.01
N ARG A 127 21.71 -17.60 1.37
CA ARG A 127 21.43 -16.22 1.79
C ARG A 127 20.90 -15.32 0.65
N ASP A 128 19.93 -15.79 -0.12
CA ASP A 128 19.22 -14.93 -1.09
C ASP A 128 18.19 -14.08 -0.32
N SER A 129 18.68 -13.05 0.37
CA SER A 129 17.92 -12.27 1.36
C SER A 129 16.76 -11.52 0.72
N ASP A 130 17.02 -10.84 -0.40
CA ASP A 130 16.12 -9.79 -0.91
C ASP A 130 14.80 -10.35 -1.49
N THR A 131 14.77 -11.65 -1.76
CA THR A 131 13.63 -12.36 -2.33
C THR A 131 12.97 -13.33 -1.35
N ALA A 132 13.50 -13.49 -0.14
CA ALA A 132 13.04 -14.49 0.81
C ALA A 132 11.65 -14.15 1.43
N ARG A 133 11.40 -12.87 1.76
CA ARG A 133 10.11 -12.42 2.33
C ARG A 133 8.94 -12.72 1.41
N ALA A 134 9.21 -12.62 0.11
CA ALA A 134 8.27 -12.88 -0.97
C ALA A 134 7.66 -14.23 -0.95
N ARG A 135 8.58 -15.18 -1.02
CA ARG A 135 8.25 -16.57 -1.19
C ARG A 135 7.55 -17.00 0.08
N LEU A 136 8.04 -16.55 1.25
CA LEU A 136 7.36 -16.76 2.51
C LEU A 136 5.89 -16.30 2.49
N PHE A 137 5.59 -15.06 2.12
CA PHE A 137 4.22 -14.52 2.13
C PHE A 137 3.31 -15.23 1.14
N GLU A 138 3.77 -15.45 -0.10
CA GLU A 138 3.00 -16.16 -1.13
C GLU A 138 2.78 -17.62 -0.79
N HIS A 139 3.79 -18.31 -0.28
CA HIS A 139 3.66 -19.70 0.14
C HIS A 139 2.71 -19.82 1.34
N LEU A 140 2.71 -18.83 2.25
CA LEU A 140 1.74 -18.79 3.34
C LEU A 140 0.32 -18.53 2.83
N LEU A 141 0.13 -17.56 1.94
CA LEU A 141 -1.17 -17.30 1.31
C LEU A 141 -1.67 -18.55 0.57
N ALA A 142 -0.85 -19.14 -0.29
CA ALA A 142 -1.19 -20.35 -1.02
C ALA A 142 -1.50 -21.53 -0.10
N LEU A 143 -0.79 -21.65 1.04
CA LEU A 143 -1.08 -22.64 2.06
C LEU A 143 -2.48 -22.41 2.66
N LEU A 144 -2.78 -21.18 3.08
CA LEU A 144 -4.09 -20.83 3.64
C LEU A 144 -5.22 -21.04 2.63
N GLU A 145 -5.02 -20.67 1.35
CA GLU A 145 -5.99 -20.90 0.27
C GLU A 145 -6.22 -22.40 0.01
N ARG A 146 -5.18 -23.22 0.05
CA ARG A 146 -5.30 -24.68 -0.13
C ARG A 146 -5.96 -25.36 1.06
N ILE A 147 -5.69 -24.90 2.28
CA ILE A 147 -6.41 -25.33 3.48
C ILE A 147 -7.90 -24.96 3.33
N ALA A 148 -8.18 -23.71 2.97
CA ALA A 148 -9.54 -23.19 2.81
C ALA A 148 -10.32 -23.88 1.68
N ALA A 149 -9.64 -24.36 0.63
CA ALA A 149 -10.26 -25.11 -0.45
C ALA A 149 -10.76 -26.50 -0.01
N ARG A 150 -10.22 -27.06 1.08
CA ARG A 150 -10.67 -28.34 1.65
C ARG A 150 -11.81 -28.16 2.64
N GLN A 151 -11.76 -27.08 3.42
CA GLN A 151 -12.73 -26.77 4.47
C GLN A 151 -12.66 -25.27 4.82
N PRO A 152 -13.77 -24.63 5.23
CA PRO A 152 -13.75 -23.25 5.70
C PRO A 152 -12.71 -23.04 6.82
N LEU A 153 -11.98 -21.93 6.75
CA LEU A 153 -10.88 -21.61 7.66
C LEU A 153 -11.20 -20.34 8.46
N VAL A 154 -11.17 -20.43 9.79
CA VAL A 154 -11.16 -19.28 10.69
C VAL A 154 -9.77 -19.15 11.28
N LEU A 155 -9.07 -18.05 10.95
CA LEU A 155 -7.76 -17.72 11.51
C LEU A 155 -7.91 -16.60 12.53
N VAL A 156 -7.58 -16.87 13.79
CA VAL A 156 -7.65 -15.92 14.90
C VAL A 156 -6.25 -15.45 15.25
N ILE A 157 -6.03 -14.14 15.13
CA ILE A 157 -4.81 -13.44 15.55
C ILE A 157 -5.14 -12.62 16.80
N GLU A 158 -4.72 -13.11 17.96
CA GLU A 158 -4.94 -12.43 19.24
C GLU A 158 -3.88 -11.36 19.53
N ASP A 159 -4.32 -10.32 20.21
CA ASP A 159 -3.48 -9.27 20.80
C ASP A 159 -2.60 -8.54 19.80
N ALA A 160 -3.14 -8.23 18.63
CA ALA A 160 -2.44 -7.55 17.52
C ALA A 160 -1.79 -6.21 17.90
N HIS A 161 -2.19 -5.57 19.01
CA HIS A 161 -1.50 -4.40 19.54
C HIS A 161 -0.02 -4.68 19.89
N TRP A 162 0.35 -5.93 20.19
CA TRP A 162 1.74 -6.35 20.37
C TRP A 162 2.40 -6.91 19.11
N ALA A 163 1.73 -6.86 17.95
CA ALA A 163 2.29 -7.41 16.72
C ALA A 163 3.61 -6.72 16.32
N ASP A 164 4.63 -7.53 16.08
CA ASP A 164 5.90 -7.11 15.49
C ASP A 164 5.70 -6.53 14.08
N HIS A 165 6.74 -5.91 13.52
CA HIS A 165 6.64 -5.25 12.22
C HIS A 165 6.30 -6.25 11.11
N SER A 166 6.95 -7.41 11.13
CA SER A 166 6.77 -8.42 10.10
C SER A 166 5.38 -9.08 10.14
N THR A 167 4.85 -9.35 11.33
CA THR A 167 3.45 -9.80 11.54
C THR A 167 2.46 -8.77 11.02
N ARG A 168 2.72 -7.48 11.25
CA ARG A 168 1.89 -6.36 10.77
C ARG A 168 1.87 -6.27 9.24
N ASP A 169 3.02 -6.43 8.60
CA ASP A 169 3.16 -6.48 7.15
C ASP A 169 2.41 -7.68 6.57
N LEU A 170 2.57 -8.86 7.17
CA LEU A 170 1.90 -10.08 6.75
C LEU A 170 0.38 -9.99 6.89
N LEU A 171 -0.11 -9.45 8.01
CA LEU A 171 -1.54 -9.21 8.22
C LEU A 171 -2.10 -8.31 7.11
N SER A 172 -1.41 -7.20 6.83
CA SER A 172 -1.78 -6.27 5.75
C SER A 172 -1.76 -6.94 4.39
N PHE A 173 -0.77 -7.79 4.12
CA PHE A 173 -0.66 -8.57 2.89
C PHE A 173 -1.82 -9.56 2.72
N LEU A 174 -2.11 -10.39 3.73
CA LEU A 174 -3.17 -11.40 3.64
C LEU A 174 -4.55 -10.77 3.42
N THR A 175 -4.87 -9.70 4.16
CA THR A 175 -6.17 -9.01 4.03
C THR A 175 -6.42 -8.40 2.64
N ARG A 176 -5.37 -8.18 1.83
CA ARG A 176 -5.47 -7.59 0.49
C ARG A 176 -5.43 -8.62 -0.63
N ASN A 177 -4.91 -9.80 -0.36
CA ASN A 177 -4.61 -10.82 -1.37
C ASN A 177 -5.50 -12.05 -1.27
N LEU A 178 -6.08 -12.37 -0.12
CA LEU A 178 -7.12 -13.39 -0.02
C LEU A 178 -8.32 -13.00 -0.90
N ARG A 179 -8.65 -13.85 -1.87
CA ARG A 179 -9.77 -13.65 -2.81
C ARG A 179 -10.41 -14.98 -3.13
N ARG A 180 -11.74 -15.01 -3.23
CA ARG A 180 -12.47 -16.20 -3.71
C ARG A 180 -12.19 -17.48 -2.91
N VAL A 181 -12.03 -17.35 -1.60
CA VAL A 181 -11.77 -18.46 -0.67
C VAL A 181 -12.56 -18.29 0.62
N PRO A 182 -13.00 -19.40 1.26
CA PRO A 182 -13.80 -19.37 2.49
C PRO A 182 -12.91 -19.18 3.73
N VAL A 183 -12.27 -18.00 3.82
CA VAL A 183 -11.39 -17.63 4.94
C VAL A 183 -12.00 -16.49 5.75
N MET A 184 -12.08 -16.66 7.06
CA MET A 184 -12.40 -15.60 8.02
C MET A 184 -11.15 -15.28 8.84
N LEU A 185 -10.71 -14.03 8.82
CA LEU A 185 -9.61 -13.54 9.66
C LEU A 185 -10.17 -12.72 10.82
N VAL A 186 -9.92 -13.14 12.05
CA VAL A 186 -10.33 -12.42 13.27
C VAL A 186 -9.09 -11.85 13.94
N VAL A 187 -9.03 -10.53 14.12
CA VAL A 187 -7.90 -9.83 14.72
C VAL A 187 -8.35 -9.13 15.99
N THR A 188 -7.82 -9.52 17.15
CA THR A 188 -8.15 -8.86 18.42
C THR A 188 -7.11 -7.82 18.80
N TYR A 189 -7.53 -6.73 19.45
CA TYR A 189 -6.60 -5.72 19.96
C TYR A 189 -7.15 -5.02 21.21
N ARG A 190 -6.24 -4.46 22.02
CA ARG A 190 -6.55 -3.59 23.17
C ARG A 190 -6.70 -2.16 22.69
N SER A 191 -7.89 -1.57 22.84
CA SER A 191 -8.13 -0.18 22.40
C SER A 191 -7.52 0.86 23.35
N ASP A 192 -7.28 0.48 24.61
CA ASP A 192 -6.64 1.25 25.67
C ASP A 192 -5.12 1.41 25.49
N GLU A 193 -4.46 0.48 24.80
CA GLU A 193 -3.00 0.51 24.55
C GLU A 193 -2.59 1.33 23.30
N LEU A 194 -3.56 1.72 22.46
CA LEU A 194 -3.29 2.39 21.18
C LEU A 194 -3.13 3.91 21.31
N HIS A 195 -2.01 4.34 21.90
CA HIS A 195 -1.62 5.75 21.93
C HIS A 195 -1.47 6.36 20.52
N ARG A 196 -1.41 7.70 20.42
CA ARG A 196 -1.49 8.42 19.14
C ARG A 196 -0.43 8.00 18.10
N THR A 197 0.75 7.61 18.56
CA THR A 197 1.89 7.20 17.73
C THR A 197 2.03 5.68 17.57
N HIS A 198 1.12 4.89 18.14
CA HIS A 198 1.22 3.42 18.10
C HIS A 198 1.11 2.88 16.66
N PRO A 199 2.05 2.03 16.18
CA PRO A 199 2.08 1.58 14.78
C PRO A 199 0.79 0.85 14.33
N MET A 200 0.23 -0.02 15.18
CA MET A 200 -1.02 -0.76 14.91
C MET A 200 -2.21 0.16 14.61
N ARG A 201 -2.25 1.38 15.17
CA ARG A 201 -3.36 2.33 14.95
C ARG A 201 -3.50 2.71 13.47
N ARG A 202 -2.37 2.85 12.76
CA ARG A 202 -2.35 3.16 11.32
C ARG A 202 -2.88 2.00 10.50
N ILE A 203 -2.52 0.77 10.88
CA ILE A 203 -2.94 -0.45 10.20
C ILE A 203 -4.42 -0.68 10.38
N LEU A 204 -4.94 -0.60 11.61
CA LEU A 204 -6.39 -0.75 11.87
C LEU A 204 -7.23 0.27 11.08
N ALA A 205 -6.75 1.51 10.94
CA ALA A 205 -7.41 2.54 10.13
C ALA A 205 -7.41 2.21 8.62
N ALA A 206 -6.40 1.49 8.13
CA ALA A 206 -6.38 1.00 6.75
C ALA A 206 -7.29 -0.22 6.58
N LEU A 207 -7.24 -1.17 7.52
CA LEU A 207 -8.04 -2.40 7.48
C LEU A 207 -9.54 -2.14 7.57
N THR A 208 -9.96 -1.17 8.38
CA THR A 208 -11.38 -0.77 8.52
C THR A 208 -12.01 -0.20 7.24
N ARG A 209 -11.22 0.17 6.24
CA ARG A 209 -11.72 0.66 4.94
C ARG A 209 -11.95 -0.45 3.92
N ILE A 210 -11.52 -1.68 4.20
CA ILE A 210 -11.76 -2.82 3.32
C ILE A 210 -13.26 -3.14 3.36
N ALA A 211 -13.89 -3.31 2.20
CA ALA A 211 -15.33 -3.52 2.09
C ALA A 211 -15.84 -4.75 2.87
N THR A 212 -15.01 -5.79 3.02
CA THR A 212 -15.31 -7.02 3.77
C THR A 212 -14.83 -6.98 5.23
N ALA A 213 -14.43 -5.81 5.75
CA ALA A 213 -14.01 -5.66 7.13
C ALA A 213 -15.19 -5.24 8.04
N GLY A 214 -15.49 -6.08 9.04
CA GLY A 214 -16.36 -5.74 10.16
C GLY A 214 -15.54 -5.29 11.38
N ARG A 215 -15.99 -4.25 12.08
CA ARG A 215 -15.41 -3.85 13.37
C ARG A 215 -16.41 -4.06 14.49
N ILE A 216 -15.98 -4.77 15.53
CA ILE A 216 -16.74 -5.00 16.76
C ILE A 216 -15.92 -4.39 17.90
N GLU A 217 -16.48 -3.43 18.63
CA GLU A 217 -15.85 -2.83 19.80
C GLU A 217 -16.61 -3.24 21.05
N LEU A 218 -15.96 -4.00 21.94
CA LEU A 218 -16.57 -4.50 23.16
C LEU A 218 -16.63 -3.40 24.23
N SER A 219 -17.85 -3.02 24.60
CA SER A 219 -18.10 -2.16 25.77
C SER A 219 -17.93 -2.93 27.08
N ARG A 220 -17.77 -2.21 28.19
CA ARG A 220 -17.86 -2.78 29.54
C ARG A 220 -19.27 -3.33 29.79
N LEU A 221 -19.39 -4.34 30.66
CA LEU A 221 -20.68 -4.93 31.04
C LEU A 221 -21.53 -3.92 31.80
N THR A 222 -22.81 -3.89 31.47
CA THR A 222 -23.85 -3.16 32.19
C THR A 222 -24.11 -3.79 33.57
N PRO A 223 -24.78 -3.07 34.50
CA PRO A 223 -25.15 -3.64 35.79
C PRO A 223 -25.97 -4.94 35.69
N ALA A 224 -26.84 -5.05 34.69
CA ALA A 224 -27.64 -6.25 34.45
C ALA A 224 -26.78 -7.42 33.97
N GLU A 225 -25.79 -7.17 33.12
CA GLU A 225 -24.88 -8.21 32.63
C GLU A 225 -23.89 -8.65 33.71
N VAL A 226 -23.43 -7.72 34.56
CA VAL A 226 -22.67 -8.05 35.78
C VAL A 226 -23.52 -8.91 36.72
N HIS A 227 -24.80 -8.61 36.88
CA HIS A 227 -25.71 -9.46 37.67
C HIS A 227 -25.78 -10.89 37.10
N THR A 228 -25.90 -11.02 35.78
CA THR A 228 -25.92 -12.32 35.09
C THR A 228 -24.61 -13.08 35.28
N GLN A 229 -23.46 -12.42 35.09
CA GLN A 229 -22.14 -13.02 35.29
C GLN A 229 -21.96 -13.49 36.75
N LEU A 230 -22.31 -12.65 37.71
CA LEU A 230 -22.29 -12.99 39.14
C LEU A 230 -23.21 -14.16 39.46
N SER A 231 -24.41 -14.17 38.90
CA SER A 231 -25.35 -15.28 39.09
C SER A 231 -24.78 -16.61 38.61
N GLY A 232 -24.05 -16.59 37.49
CA GLY A 232 -23.33 -17.73 36.95
C GLY A 232 -22.20 -18.23 37.87
N ILE A 233 -21.35 -17.31 38.35
CA ILE A 233 -20.24 -17.64 39.28
C ILE A 233 -20.77 -18.26 40.57
N LEU A 234 -21.83 -17.68 41.13
CA LEU A 234 -22.38 -18.09 42.43
C LEU A 234 -23.32 -19.30 42.36
N GLY A 235 -23.83 -19.63 41.17
CA GLY A 235 -24.91 -20.60 40.99
C GLY A 235 -26.24 -20.17 41.64
N ARG A 236 -26.39 -18.89 42.00
CA ARG A 236 -27.58 -18.28 42.61
C ARG A 236 -27.64 -16.79 42.29
N SER A 237 -28.82 -16.18 42.34
CA SER A 237 -28.96 -14.74 42.15
C SER A 237 -28.30 -13.96 43.31
N PRO A 238 -27.38 -13.02 43.05
CA PRO A 238 -26.75 -12.18 44.06
C PRO A 238 -27.69 -11.07 44.56
N ASP A 239 -27.44 -10.57 45.77
CA ASP A 239 -28.12 -9.38 46.28
C ASP A 239 -27.86 -8.17 45.36
N PRO A 240 -28.89 -7.39 44.97
CA PRO A 240 -28.73 -6.17 44.17
C PRO A 240 -27.68 -5.19 44.72
N ALA A 241 -27.52 -5.07 46.04
CA ALA A 241 -26.50 -4.23 46.66
C ALA A 241 -25.08 -4.73 46.37
N VAL A 242 -24.89 -6.06 46.35
CA VAL A 242 -23.61 -6.69 45.98
C VAL A 242 -23.33 -6.48 44.49
N THR A 243 -24.34 -6.66 43.62
CA THR A 243 -24.19 -6.37 42.18
C THR A 243 -23.80 -4.91 41.95
N ALA A 244 -24.46 -3.96 42.61
CA ALA A 244 -24.16 -2.53 42.46
C ALA A 244 -22.75 -2.18 42.94
N LEU A 245 -22.32 -2.74 44.08
CA LEU A 245 -20.97 -2.57 44.61
C LEU A 245 -19.93 -3.14 43.65
N VAL A 246 -20.11 -4.39 43.18
CA VAL A 246 -19.18 -5.04 42.26
C VAL A 246 -19.12 -4.32 40.92
N HIS A 247 -20.26 -3.92 40.34
CA HIS A 247 -20.27 -3.14 39.10
C HIS A 247 -19.55 -1.79 39.28
N SER A 248 -19.82 -1.06 40.37
CA SER A 248 -19.16 0.22 40.64
C SER A 248 -17.65 0.09 40.80
N ARG A 249 -17.17 -0.98 41.43
CA ARG A 249 -15.74 -1.18 41.70
C ARG A 249 -15.00 -1.78 40.51
N SER A 250 -15.59 -2.76 39.82
CA SER A 250 -15.03 -3.40 38.61
C SER A 250 -15.14 -2.50 37.37
N ALA A 251 -15.96 -1.45 37.46
CA ALA A 251 -16.43 -0.64 36.34
C ALA A 251 -17.05 -1.48 35.20
N GLY A 252 -17.55 -2.67 35.49
CA GLY A 252 -18.13 -3.58 34.49
C GLY A 252 -17.12 -4.37 33.66
N ILE A 253 -15.84 -4.44 34.05
CA ILE A 253 -14.85 -5.29 33.37
C ILE A 253 -15.00 -6.73 33.89
N PRO A 254 -15.36 -7.72 33.04
CA PRO A 254 -15.63 -9.10 33.44
C PRO A 254 -14.54 -9.74 34.30
N LEU A 255 -13.26 -9.52 33.96
CA LEU A 255 -12.13 -10.04 34.73
C LEU A 255 -12.14 -9.55 36.18
N PHE A 256 -12.48 -8.27 36.40
CA PHE A 256 -12.52 -7.71 37.74
C PHE A 256 -13.77 -8.11 38.51
N VAL A 257 -14.88 -8.38 37.82
CA VAL A 257 -16.07 -9.00 38.44
C VAL A 257 -15.70 -10.38 39.00
N GLU A 258 -14.98 -11.20 38.23
CA GLU A 258 -14.49 -12.52 38.69
C GLU A 258 -13.54 -12.40 39.88
N ALA A 259 -12.63 -11.44 39.85
CA ALA A 259 -11.64 -11.24 40.90
C ALA A 259 -12.22 -10.66 42.21
N MET A 260 -13.41 -10.04 42.17
CA MET A 260 -14.06 -9.36 43.30
C MET A 260 -14.86 -10.28 44.22
N VAL A 261 -15.09 -11.54 43.84
CA VAL A 261 -16.04 -12.41 44.52
C VAL A 261 -15.37 -13.70 44.97
N GLY A 262 -15.45 -13.99 46.27
CA GLY A 262 -14.92 -15.21 46.87
C GLY A 262 -15.80 -16.45 46.62
N PRO A 263 -15.33 -17.65 47.02
CA PRO A 263 -16.07 -18.91 46.90
C PRO A 263 -17.45 -18.93 47.60
N ASP A 264 -17.64 -18.07 48.60
CA ASP A 264 -18.86 -17.86 49.38
C ASP A 264 -19.81 -16.80 48.79
N GLY A 265 -19.34 -16.08 47.77
CA GLY A 265 -20.09 -15.08 47.04
C GLY A 265 -20.18 -13.72 47.70
N THR A 266 -19.38 -13.47 48.73
CA THR A 266 -19.28 -12.16 49.38
C THR A 266 -18.03 -11.41 48.92
N PRO A 267 -18.15 -10.14 48.50
CA PRO A 267 -16.98 -9.29 48.32
C PRO A 267 -16.26 -9.09 49.66
N PRO A 268 -14.91 -9.06 49.70
CA PRO A 268 -14.18 -8.78 50.93
C PRO A 268 -14.60 -7.44 51.55
N PRO A 269 -14.66 -7.32 52.90
CA PRO A 269 -15.02 -6.07 53.57
C PRO A 269 -14.05 -4.92 53.24
N ASP A 270 -12.76 -5.24 53.01
CA ASP A 270 -11.71 -4.30 52.62
C ASP A 270 -11.31 -4.49 51.15
N LEU A 271 -12.22 -4.17 50.22
CA LEU A 271 -11.92 -4.15 48.78
C LEU A 271 -10.93 -3.02 48.47
N PRO A 272 -9.74 -3.32 47.89
CA PRO A 272 -8.74 -2.31 47.56
C PRO A 272 -9.28 -1.18 46.66
N ALA A 273 -8.65 -0.01 46.75
CA ALA A 273 -9.09 1.19 46.04
C ALA A 273 -8.77 1.15 44.53
N SER A 274 -7.72 0.43 44.13
CA SER A 274 -7.35 0.25 42.72
C SER A 274 -7.57 -1.19 42.24
N LEU A 275 -7.88 -1.33 40.95
CA LEU A 275 -8.07 -2.62 40.28
C LEU A 275 -6.80 -3.48 40.29
N ARG A 276 -5.63 -2.83 40.24
CA ARG A 276 -4.33 -3.47 40.37
C ARG A 276 -4.13 -4.08 41.76
N ASP A 277 -4.45 -3.32 42.81
CA ASP A 277 -4.33 -3.80 44.20
C ASP A 277 -5.27 -4.97 44.46
N LEU A 278 -6.40 -5.04 43.74
CA LEU A 278 -7.30 -6.18 43.82
C LEU A 278 -6.72 -7.46 43.21
N LEU A 279 -6.09 -7.35 42.04
CA LEU A 279 -5.36 -8.49 41.46
C LEU A 279 -4.23 -8.95 42.38
N LEU A 280 -3.48 -8.01 42.97
CA LEU A 280 -2.38 -8.32 43.90
C LEU A 280 -2.87 -8.90 45.23
N ALA A 281 -3.97 -8.41 45.79
CA ALA A 281 -4.54 -8.90 47.06
C ALA A 281 -4.98 -10.37 46.98
N ASN A 282 -5.42 -10.83 45.80
CA ASN A 282 -5.71 -12.25 45.56
C ASN A 282 -4.44 -13.10 45.54
N LEU A 283 -3.31 -12.55 45.07
CA LEU A 283 -2.02 -13.21 45.07
C LEU A 283 -1.37 -13.24 46.46
N ASP A 284 -1.65 -12.25 47.32
CA ASP A 284 -1.12 -12.19 48.69
C ASP A 284 -1.61 -13.34 49.59
N ARG A 285 -2.67 -14.04 49.19
CA ARG A 285 -3.16 -15.25 49.86
C ARG A 285 -2.35 -16.50 49.51
N LEU A 286 -1.49 -16.45 48.49
CA LEU A 286 -0.63 -17.56 48.09
C LEU A 286 0.61 -17.65 48.99
N PRO A 287 1.17 -18.85 49.19
CA PRO A 287 2.43 -19.03 49.90
C PRO A 287 3.55 -18.16 49.29
N GLU A 288 4.47 -17.70 50.14
CA GLU A 288 5.57 -16.81 49.72
C GLU A 288 6.40 -17.40 48.57
N VAL A 289 6.67 -18.71 48.59
CA VAL A 289 7.39 -19.39 47.50
C VAL A 289 6.63 -19.29 46.18
N THR A 290 5.30 -19.46 46.20
CA THR A 290 4.43 -19.33 45.02
C THR A 290 4.40 -17.89 44.49
N ARG A 291 4.34 -16.89 45.38
CA ARG A 291 4.41 -15.47 44.97
C ARG A 291 5.74 -15.13 44.32
N ARG A 292 6.86 -15.64 44.85
CA ARG A 292 8.19 -15.45 44.25
C ARG A 292 8.28 -16.12 42.87
N THR A 293 7.78 -17.35 42.72
CA THR A 293 7.74 -18.03 41.42
C THR A 293 6.89 -17.28 40.40
N LEU A 294 5.74 -16.71 40.81
CA LEU A 294 4.92 -15.87 39.94
C LEU A 294 5.64 -14.57 39.52
N ARG A 295 6.35 -13.92 40.45
CA ARG A 295 7.19 -12.76 40.16
C ARG A 295 8.28 -13.08 39.14
N THR A 296 8.95 -14.22 39.28
CA THR A 296 9.92 -14.72 38.30
C THR A 296 9.27 -14.98 36.95
N ALA A 297 8.17 -15.75 36.90
CA ALA A 297 7.45 -16.07 35.69
C ALA A 297 6.96 -14.83 34.94
N ALA A 298 6.56 -13.76 35.64
CA ALA A 298 6.08 -12.53 35.02
C ALA A 298 7.15 -11.81 34.16
N VAL A 299 8.44 -12.06 34.44
CA VAL A 299 9.58 -11.47 33.73
C VAL A 299 9.97 -12.25 32.46
N ALA A 300 9.60 -13.53 32.35
CA ALA A 300 9.95 -14.40 31.22
C ALA A 300 9.37 -13.96 29.87
N GLY A 301 8.20 -13.32 29.86
CA GLY A 301 7.39 -13.13 28.66
C GLY A 301 5.98 -13.66 28.89
N ASP A 302 5.21 -13.88 27.83
CA ASP A 302 3.83 -14.38 27.93
C ASP A 302 3.74 -15.85 28.35
N ARG A 303 4.77 -16.62 27.99
CA ARG A 303 4.93 -18.03 28.32
C ARG A 303 6.31 -18.28 28.90
N VAL A 304 6.39 -19.19 29.87
CA VAL A 304 7.65 -19.70 30.41
C VAL A 304 7.64 -21.23 30.42
N GLY A 305 8.69 -21.84 29.87
CA GLY A 305 8.87 -23.30 29.92
C GLY A 305 9.14 -23.80 31.33
N HIS A 306 8.68 -25.01 31.67
CA HIS A 306 8.88 -25.59 33.00
C HIS A 306 10.37 -25.63 33.38
N THR A 307 11.22 -26.11 32.47
CA THR A 307 12.67 -26.26 32.70
C THR A 307 13.37 -24.93 32.93
N LEU A 308 13.02 -23.90 32.15
CA LEU A 308 13.59 -22.55 32.33
C LEU A 308 13.12 -21.93 33.65
N LEU A 309 11.83 -22.08 34.00
CA LEU A 309 11.31 -21.58 35.27
C LEU A 309 11.97 -22.28 36.46
N ALA A 310 12.21 -23.60 36.39
CA ALA A 310 12.94 -24.35 37.41
C ALA A 310 14.37 -23.82 37.57
N ALA A 311 15.07 -23.63 36.45
CA ALA A 311 16.44 -23.13 36.44
C ALA A 311 16.54 -21.72 37.06
N VAL A 312 15.68 -20.78 36.65
CA VAL A 312 15.70 -19.40 37.15
C VAL A 312 15.24 -19.28 38.61
N THR A 313 14.28 -20.12 39.04
CA THR A 313 13.82 -20.13 40.45
C THR A 313 14.75 -20.91 41.38
N GLY A 314 15.60 -21.79 40.84
CA GLY A 314 16.44 -22.71 41.60
C GLY A 314 15.67 -23.84 42.29
N LEU A 315 14.39 -24.05 41.96
CA LEU A 315 13.55 -25.11 42.53
C LEU A 315 13.77 -26.43 41.78
N ARG A 316 13.73 -27.56 42.49
CA ARG A 316 13.74 -28.88 41.85
C ARG A 316 12.35 -29.18 41.25
N ASP A 317 12.29 -30.03 40.21
CA ASP A 317 11.04 -30.35 39.50
C ASP A 317 9.84 -30.70 40.42
N PRO A 318 9.99 -31.53 41.48
CA PRO A 318 8.86 -31.84 42.36
C PRO A 318 8.37 -30.61 43.16
N GLU A 319 9.28 -29.72 43.54
CA GLU A 319 8.98 -28.51 44.31
C GLU A 319 8.30 -27.46 43.42
N LEU A 320 8.84 -27.25 42.21
CA LEU A 320 8.22 -26.35 41.24
C LEU A 320 6.82 -26.85 40.84
N SER A 321 6.67 -28.15 40.61
CA SER A 321 5.37 -28.74 40.24
C SER A 321 4.30 -28.52 41.30
N GLU A 322 4.64 -28.57 42.59
CA GLU A 322 3.72 -28.29 43.68
C GLU A 322 3.36 -26.79 43.73
N VAL A 323 4.35 -25.91 43.59
CA VAL A 323 4.16 -24.46 43.57
C VAL A 323 3.26 -24.03 42.39
N VAL A 324 3.54 -24.54 41.19
CA VAL A 324 2.75 -24.20 40.00
C VAL A 324 1.36 -24.81 40.07
N ARG A 325 1.19 -26.02 40.63
CA ARG A 325 -0.14 -26.61 40.86
C ARG A 325 -1.02 -25.70 41.72
N GLN A 326 -0.44 -25.02 42.71
CA GLN A 326 -1.18 -24.04 43.53
C GLN A 326 -1.58 -22.82 42.69
N ALA A 327 -0.66 -22.26 41.90
CA ALA A 327 -0.96 -21.12 41.01
C ALA A 327 -2.00 -21.46 39.92
N VAL A 328 -2.00 -22.69 39.41
CA VAL A 328 -3.01 -23.19 38.47
C VAL A 328 -4.35 -23.43 39.16
N ALA A 329 -4.34 -23.98 40.38
CA ALA A 329 -5.57 -24.20 41.15
C ALA A 329 -6.27 -22.89 41.55
N THR A 330 -5.53 -21.79 41.69
CA THR A 330 -6.07 -20.44 41.89
C THR A 330 -6.30 -19.66 40.60
N HIS A 331 -6.15 -20.31 39.43
CA HIS A 331 -6.37 -19.75 38.11
C HIS A 331 -5.51 -18.51 37.78
N VAL A 332 -4.33 -18.39 38.41
CA VAL A 332 -3.36 -17.34 38.11
C VAL A 332 -2.54 -17.73 36.88
N LEU A 333 -2.06 -18.98 36.86
CA LEU A 333 -1.40 -19.58 35.71
C LEU A 333 -2.32 -20.62 35.05
N VAL A 334 -2.11 -20.85 33.77
CA VAL A 334 -2.68 -21.96 33.02
C VAL A 334 -1.55 -22.78 32.39
N PRO A 335 -1.68 -24.11 32.32
CA PRO A 335 -0.76 -24.93 31.54
C PRO A 335 -0.81 -24.52 30.06
N ASP A 336 0.35 -24.36 29.44
CA ASP A 336 0.48 -24.07 28.01
C ASP A 336 1.64 -24.88 27.41
N GLY A 337 1.32 -25.92 26.65
CA GLY A 337 2.30 -26.88 26.13
C GLY A 337 3.13 -27.55 27.23
N ASP A 338 4.44 -27.35 27.19
CA ASP A 338 5.43 -27.82 28.18
C ASP A 338 5.76 -26.78 29.26
N GLY A 339 4.99 -25.69 29.32
CA GLY A 339 5.21 -24.57 30.21
C GLY A 339 3.91 -23.99 30.76
N TYR A 340 3.99 -22.71 31.11
CA TYR A 340 2.94 -21.99 31.80
C TYR A 340 2.77 -20.60 31.21
N ALA A 341 1.52 -20.14 31.15
CA ALA A 341 1.16 -18.78 30.80
C ALA A 341 0.30 -18.17 31.92
N PHE A 342 0.32 -16.84 32.03
CA PHE A 342 -0.67 -16.16 32.88
C PHE A 342 -2.04 -16.28 32.24
N ARG A 343 -3.06 -16.60 33.04
CA ARG A 343 -4.43 -16.67 32.54
C ARG A 343 -4.87 -15.37 31.86
N HIS A 344 -4.38 -14.24 32.38
CA HIS A 344 -4.63 -12.92 31.82
C HIS A 344 -3.38 -12.04 31.90
N ALA A 345 -3.09 -11.33 30.81
CA ALA A 345 -2.00 -10.36 30.71
C ALA A 345 -2.00 -9.33 31.86
N LEU A 346 -3.19 -8.82 32.25
CA LEU A 346 -3.32 -7.88 33.37
C LEU A 346 -2.79 -8.41 34.70
N ILE A 347 -2.88 -9.72 34.95
CA ILE A 347 -2.34 -10.32 36.18
C ILE A 347 -0.81 -10.31 36.12
N ARG A 348 -0.26 -10.70 34.97
CA ARG A 348 1.19 -10.64 34.72
C ARG A 348 1.72 -9.21 34.86
N GLU A 349 1.07 -8.23 34.24
CA GLU A 349 1.40 -6.82 34.30
C GLU A 349 1.38 -6.31 35.75
N ALA A 350 0.34 -6.65 36.52
CA ALA A 350 0.23 -6.27 37.92
C ALA A 350 1.40 -6.82 38.76
N VAL A 351 1.72 -8.11 38.60
CA VAL A 351 2.85 -8.79 39.29
C VAL A 351 4.18 -8.18 38.87
N ARG A 352 4.39 -7.94 37.58
CA ARG A 352 5.62 -7.38 37.05
C ARG A 352 5.84 -5.94 37.51
N HIS A 353 4.80 -5.11 37.52
CA HIS A 353 4.87 -3.73 37.99
C HIS A 353 5.07 -3.62 39.51
N ASP A 354 4.78 -4.68 40.27
CA ASP A 354 5.05 -4.75 41.71
C ASP A 354 6.54 -4.98 42.02
N LEU A 355 7.32 -5.45 41.05
CA LEU A 355 8.77 -5.60 41.19
C LEU A 355 9.47 -4.24 41.25
N LEU A 356 10.37 -4.09 42.22
CA LEU A 356 11.27 -2.95 42.25
C LEU A 356 12.23 -2.99 41.05
N PRO A 357 12.72 -1.85 40.55
CA PRO A 357 13.65 -1.82 39.41
C PRO A 357 14.90 -2.69 39.60
N ALA A 358 15.42 -2.82 40.83
CA ALA A 358 16.57 -3.68 41.12
C ALA A 358 16.23 -5.18 41.04
N GLU A 359 15.05 -5.59 41.50
CA GLU A 359 14.57 -6.97 41.44
C GLU A 359 14.32 -7.39 39.99
N LEU A 360 13.67 -6.52 39.21
CA LEU A 360 13.42 -6.75 37.78
C LEU A 360 14.73 -6.93 37.01
N ARG A 361 15.73 -6.09 37.27
CA ARG A 361 17.07 -6.22 36.66
C ARG A 361 17.77 -7.52 37.06
N ALA A 362 17.69 -7.91 38.34
CA ALA A 362 18.28 -9.15 38.82
C ALA A 362 17.64 -10.37 38.15
N LEU A 363 16.31 -10.39 38.02
CA LEU A 363 15.60 -11.45 37.31
C LEU A 363 16.00 -11.51 35.83
N HIS A 364 16.04 -10.37 35.13
CA HIS A 364 16.52 -10.35 33.74
C HIS A 364 17.94 -10.90 33.59
N ARG A 365 18.85 -10.60 34.53
CA ARG A 365 20.19 -11.18 34.57
C ARG A 365 20.15 -12.70 34.73
N THR A 366 19.39 -13.21 35.69
CA THR A 366 19.28 -14.66 35.94
C THR A 366 18.71 -15.39 34.73
N TYR A 367 17.69 -14.84 34.06
CA TYR A 367 17.18 -15.38 32.79
C TYR A 367 18.29 -15.43 31.73
N ALA A 368 19.01 -14.32 31.54
CA ALA A 368 20.06 -14.22 30.53
C ALA A 368 21.20 -15.24 30.76
N GLU A 369 21.66 -15.40 32.01
CA GLU A 369 22.69 -16.37 32.40
C GLU A 369 22.30 -17.80 32.06
N HIS A 370 21.05 -18.19 32.33
CA HIS A 370 20.56 -19.53 32.02
C HIS A 370 20.39 -19.75 30.52
N LEU A 371 19.77 -18.80 29.81
CA LEU A 371 19.59 -18.87 28.36
C LEU A 371 20.91 -18.93 27.60
N GLU A 372 21.94 -18.26 28.10
CA GLU A 372 23.29 -18.31 27.51
C GLU A 372 24.03 -19.60 27.82
N SER A 373 23.81 -20.18 29.00
CA SER A 373 24.41 -21.47 29.37
C SER A 373 23.81 -22.65 28.61
N ASP A 374 22.52 -22.60 28.29
CA ASP A 374 21.81 -23.60 27.51
C ASP A 374 20.70 -22.94 26.69
N SER A 375 20.97 -22.70 25.41
CA SER A 375 20.03 -22.07 24.49
C SER A 375 18.76 -22.89 24.27
N ARG A 376 18.77 -24.19 24.60
CA ARG A 376 17.57 -25.07 24.53
C ARG A 376 16.55 -24.77 25.62
N LEU A 377 16.91 -23.96 26.63
CA LEU A 377 15.98 -23.49 27.65
C LEU A 377 15.02 -22.41 27.12
N SER A 378 15.39 -21.74 26.02
CA SER A 378 14.46 -20.82 25.36
C SER A 378 13.28 -21.62 24.81
N THR A 379 12.07 -21.19 25.14
CA THR A 379 10.84 -21.72 24.54
C THR A 379 10.52 -21.06 23.20
N GLY A 380 11.30 -20.06 22.79
CA GLY A 380 11.11 -19.33 21.54
C GLY A 380 11.97 -19.88 20.39
N PRO A 381 11.51 -19.83 19.12
CA PRO A 381 12.32 -20.16 17.95
C PRO A 381 13.57 -19.29 17.74
N ARG A 382 13.78 -18.22 18.52
CA ARG A 382 14.93 -17.31 18.41
C ARG A 382 15.55 -16.99 19.76
N PRO A 383 16.40 -17.88 20.27
CA PRO A 383 17.02 -17.70 21.58
C PRO A 383 17.91 -16.44 21.65
N MET A 384 18.52 -16.00 20.54
CA MET A 384 19.42 -14.84 20.54
C MET A 384 18.69 -13.51 20.76
N ALA A 385 17.48 -13.33 20.20
CA ALA A 385 16.69 -12.11 20.41
C ALA A 385 16.18 -12.01 21.86
N GLU A 386 15.75 -13.14 22.44
CA GLU A 386 15.37 -13.25 23.84
C GLU A 386 16.57 -12.94 24.75
N LEU A 387 17.71 -13.57 24.48
CA LEU A 387 18.96 -13.36 25.21
C LEU A 387 19.43 -11.90 25.17
N ALA A 388 19.43 -11.27 23.99
CA ALA A 388 19.77 -9.86 23.81
C ALA A 388 18.85 -8.95 24.64
N THR A 389 17.55 -9.22 24.63
CA THR A 389 16.56 -8.46 25.41
C THR A 389 16.80 -8.60 26.91
N HIS A 390 17.02 -9.81 27.41
CA HIS A 390 17.29 -10.04 28.82
C HIS A 390 18.62 -9.41 29.28
N TRP A 391 19.69 -9.54 28.51
CA TRP A 391 20.97 -8.87 28.84
C TRP A 391 20.85 -7.35 28.80
N SER A 392 20.18 -6.79 27.80
CA SER A 392 19.96 -5.34 27.68
C SER A 392 19.17 -4.80 28.89
N ARG A 393 18.07 -5.47 29.27
CA ARG A 393 17.27 -5.09 30.46
C ARG A 393 18.00 -5.33 31.78
N ALA A 394 19.01 -6.20 31.81
CA ALA A 394 19.89 -6.43 32.95
C ALA A 394 21.08 -5.44 33.03
N HIS A 395 21.22 -4.54 32.06
CA HIS A 395 22.41 -3.69 31.84
C HIS A 395 23.72 -4.49 31.70
N GLY A 396 23.64 -5.67 31.07
CA GLY A 396 24.80 -6.48 30.70
C GLY A 396 25.25 -6.20 29.27
N ASP A 397 25.63 -4.96 28.99
CA ASP A 397 25.85 -4.45 27.64
C ASP A 397 26.86 -5.29 26.82
N GLU A 398 27.95 -5.75 27.45
CA GLU A 398 28.99 -6.58 26.83
C GLU A 398 28.48 -7.94 26.29
N ARG A 399 27.42 -8.49 26.89
CA ARG A 399 26.78 -9.75 26.46
C ARG A 399 25.55 -9.50 25.60
N ALA A 400 24.86 -8.37 25.80
CA ALA A 400 23.72 -7.96 24.97
C ALA A 400 24.14 -7.70 23.51
N LEU A 401 25.28 -7.03 23.30
CA LEU A 401 25.74 -6.62 21.97
C LEU A 401 25.96 -7.79 20.99
N PRO A 402 26.74 -8.84 21.31
CA PRO A 402 26.90 -9.98 20.40
C PRO A 402 25.59 -10.77 20.21
N ALA A 403 24.73 -10.86 21.23
CA ALA A 403 23.42 -11.51 21.11
C ALA A 403 22.48 -10.73 20.15
N ALA A 404 22.44 -9.40 20.26
CA ALA A 404 21.67 -8.54 19.37
C ALA A 404 22.17 -8.61 17.92
N TRP A 405 23.48 -8.66 17.72
CA TRP A 405 24.08 -8.83 16.39
C TRP A 405 23.71 -10.17 15.74
N ALA A 406 23.77 -11.26 16.50
CA ALA A 406 23.32 -12.58 16.03
C ALA A 406 21.81 -12.56 15.71
N ALA A 407 21.00 -11.97 16.58
CA ALA A 407 19.55 -11.84 16.40
C ALA A 407 19.17 -11.01 15.16
N ALA A 408 19.92 -9.95 14.86
CA ALA A 408 19.75 -9.16 13.63
C ALA A 408 19.95 -10.03 12.38
N SER A 409 21.01 -10.84 12.37
CA SER A 409 21.33 -11.75 11.26
C SER A 409 20.26 -12.83 11.09
N GLU A 410 19.78 -13.43 12.19
CA GLU A 410 18.66 -14.38 12.18
C GLU A 410 17.36 -13.73 11.65
N ALA A 411 17.11 -12.47 12.01
CA ALA A 411 15.97 -11.71 11.51
C ALA A 411 16.05 -11.43 10.02
N ALA A 412 17.18 -10.94 9.53
CA ALA A 412 17.40 -10.77 8.10
C ALA A 412 17.25 -12.09 7.34
N ALA A 413 17.74 -13.21 7.89
CA ALA A 413 17.65 -14.53 7.28
C ALA A 413 16.19 -15.05 7.13
N ALA A 414 15.30 -14.77 8.08
CA ALA A 414 13.87 -15.05 7.90
C ALA A 414 13.10 -13.92 7.19
N ALA A 415 13.83 -12.98 6.60
CA ALA A 415 13.29 -11.81 5.91
C ALA A 415 12.36 -10.97 6.79
N ALA A 416 12.73 -10.82 8.06
CA ALA A 416 12.05 -10.04 9.07
C ALA A 416 12.81 -8.71 9.28
N TYR A 417 12.75 -7.83 8.28
CA TYR A 417 13.62 -6.64 8.20
C TYR A 417 13.31 -5.59 9.27
N GLY A 418 12.06 -5.49 9.74
CA GLY A 418 11.72 -4.59 10.84
C GLY A 418 12.35 -5.01 12.17
N GLU A 419 12.37 -6.32 12.45
CA GLU A 419 13.01 -6.89 13.63
C GLU A 419 14.54 -6.87 13.49
N SER A 420 15.06 -7.09 12.28
CA SER A 420 16.49 -6.90 11.95
C SER A 420 16.91 -5.46 12.25
N LEU A 421 16.18 -4.46 11.74
CA LEU A 421 16.43 -3.05 12.01
C LEU A 421 16.44 -2.78 13.52
N HIS A 422 15.46 -3.28 14.26
CA HIS A 422 15.38 -3.06 15.70
C HIS A 422 16.58 -3.67 16.47
N MET A 423 17.02 -4.88 16.10
CA MET A 423 18.22 -5.49 16.68
C MET A 423 19.48 -4.71 16.33
N LEU A 424 19.60 -4.22 15.09
CA LEU A 424 20.72 -3.37 14.65
C LEU A 424 20.74 -2.04 15.40
N GLU A 425 19.58 -1.42 15.65
CA GLU A 425 19.47 -0.22 16.49
C GLU A 425 19.92 -0.50 17.93
N MET A 426 19.56 -1.65 18.50
CA MET A 426 20.07 -2.07 19.81
C MET A 426 21.61 -2.22 19.80
N VAL A 427 22.19 -2.80 18.75
CA VAL A 427 23.65 -2.87 18.57
C VAL A 427 24.27 -1.47 18.52
N LEU A 428 23.68 -0.53 17.78
CA LEU A 428 24.14 0.85 17.67
C LEU A 428 24.06 1.60 19.01
N ASP A 429 22.98 1.41 19.78
CA ASP A 429 22.78 1.97 21.12
C ASP A 429 23.78 1.42 22.16
N LEU A 430 24.23 0.19 21.97
CA LEU A 430 25.22 -0.47 22.83
C LEU A 430 26.66 -0.15 22.40
N TRP A 431 26.88 0.28 21.17
CA TRP A 431 28.20 0.39 20.56
C TRP A 431 29.20 1.23 21.36
N HIS A 432 28.76 2.39 21.88
CA HIS A 432 29.63 3.29 22.66
C HIS A 432 29.79 2.86 24.12
N ARG A 433 28.95 1.94 24.61
CA ARG A 433 29.00 1.42 25.98
C ARG A 433 29.89 0.19 26.11
N VAL A 434 30.23 -0.45 24.99
CA VAL A 434 31.07 -1.65 24.91
C VAL A 434 32.39 -1.30 24.18
N PRO A 435 33.51 -1.14 24.90
CA PRO A 435 34.77 -0.65 24.33
C PRO A 435 35.33 -1.49 23.17
N ASP A 436 35.07 -2.79 23.16
CA ASP A 436 35.53 -3.80 22.21
C ASP A 436 34.41 -4.25 21.25
N ALA A 437 33.39 -3.41 21.01
CA ALA A 437 32.23 -3.71 20.18
C ALA A 437 32.59 -4.23 18.77
N ALA A 438 33.61 -3.65 18.14
CA ALA A 438 34.05 -4.06 16.80
C ALA A 438 34.63 -5.48 16.80
N GLU A 439 35.40 -5.84 17.83
CA GLU A 439 35.97 -7.19 17.98
C GLU A 439 34.87 -8.22 18.27
N ARG A 440 33.86 -7.86 19.07
CA ARG A 440 32.75 -8.75 19.44
C ARG A 440 31.77 -9.03 18.30
N THR A 441 31.56 -8.07 17.40
CA THR A 441 30.67 -8.24 16.22
C THR A 441 31.41 -8.71 14.98
N GLY A 442 32.73 -8.51 14.92
CA GLY A 442 33.57 -8.80 13.76
C GLY A 442 33.42 -7.77 12.62
N VAL A 443 32.74 -6.65 12.87
CA VAL A 443 32.51 -5.57 11.91
C VAL A 443 32.71 -4.22 12.58
N ASP A 444 32.90 -3.16 11.80
CA ASP A 444 32.91 -1.81 12.33
C ASP A 444 31.48 -1.24 12.50
N ARG A 445 31.37 -0.10 13.17
CA ARG A 445 30.09 0.56 13.43
C ARG A 445 29.36 0.94 12.15
N THR A 446 30.12 1.35 11.15
CA THR A 446 29.58 1.76 9.86
C THR A 446 28.90 0.60 9.14
N ALA A 447 29.41 -0.62 9.26
CA ALA A 447 28.80 -1.81 8.66
C ALA A 447 27.43 -2.12 9.29
N VAL A 448 27.31 -1.89 10.60
CA VAL A 448 26.01 -2.00 11.30
C VAL A 448 25.03 -0.94 10.80
N LEU A 449 25.47 0.31 10.63
CA LEU A 449 24.66 1.39 10.05
C LEU A 449 24.22 1.07 8.61
N GLU A 450 25.11 0.53 7.78
CA GLU A 450 24.81 0.13 6.41
C GLU A 450 23.72 -0.96 6.35
N LEU A 451 23.81 -1.98 7.21
CA LEU A 451 22.78 -3.02 7.33
C LEU A 451 21.45 -2.46 7.88
N ALA A 452 21.51 -1.49 8.80
CA ALA A 452 20.34 -0.82 9.33
C ALA A 452 19.64 -0.01 8.21
N VAL A 453 20.40 0.67 7.36
CA VAL A 453 19.90 1.42 6.21
C VAL A 453 19.20 0.51 5.20
N GLU A 454 19.78 -0.65 4.87
CA GLU A 454 19.12 -1.61 3.97
C GLU A 454 17.86 -2.20 4.60
N SER A 455 17.90 -2.55 5.90
CA SER A 455 16.73 -3.05 6.63
C SER A 455 15.60 -2.01 6.69
N ALA A 456 15.94 -0.75 6.96
CA ALA A 456 15.01 0.39 6.98
C ALA A 456 14.38 0.64 5.60
N PHE A 457 15.15 0.54 4.52
CA PHE A 457 14.62 0.65 3.17
C PHE A 457 13.64 -0.49 2.84
N ALA A 458 13.96 -1.72 3.23
CA ALA A 458 13.13 -2.90 2.99
C ALA A 458 11.82 -2.88 3.80
N CYS A 459 11.83 -2.41 5.04
CA CYS A 459 10.60 -2.26 5.84
C CYS A 459 9.85 -0.95 5.58
N GLY A 460 10.45 0.01 4.87
CA GLY A 460 9.83 1.29 4.51
C GLY A 460 9.99 2.41 5.53
N GLU A 461 10.84 2.22 6.55
CA GLU A 461 11.20 3.23 7.57
C GLU A 461 12.24 4.23 7.02
N LEU A 462 11.84 4.99 6.00
CA LEU A 462 12.74 5.86 5.21
C LEU A 462 13.41 6.97 6.05
N ASP A 463 12.70 7.56 7.02
CA ASP A 463 13.24 8.62 7.87
C ASP A 463 14.34 8.07 8.81
N THR A 464 14.13 6.88 9.36
CA THR A 464 15.13 6.14 10.14
C THR A 464 16.34 5.77 9.29
N GLY A 465 16.12 5.28 8.06
CA GLY A 465 17.20 5.02 7.11
C GLY A 465 18.00 6.28 6.75
N LEU A 466 17.35 7.44 6.61
CA LEU A 466 18.03 8.72 6.37
C LEU A 466 18.89 9.14 7.56
N ALA A 467 18.42 8.95 8.79
CA ALA A 467 19.21 9.24 9.99
C ALA A 467 20.46 8.35 10.08
N HIS A 468 20.31 7.03 9.90
CA HIS A 468 21.42 6.08 9.98
C HIS A 468 22.45 6.28 8.87
N ILE A 469 22.04 6.61 7.65
CA ILE A 469 22.99 6.87 6.55
C ILE A 469 23.73 8.20 6.73
N GLU A 470 23.09 9.22 7.33
CA GLU A 470 23.78 10.47 7.69
C GLU A 470 24.85 10.25 8.75
N GLU A 471 24.58 9.40 9.73
CA GLU A 471 25.56 8.99 10.73
C GLU A 471 26.73 8.20 10.11
N ALA A 472 26.45 7.24 9.22
CA ALA A 472 27.50 6.50 8.51
C ALA A 472 28.41 7.45 7.70
N LEU A 473 27.81 8.42 7.00
CA LEU A 473 28.53 9.45 6.25
C LEU A 473 29.29 10.45 7.14
N ALA A 474 28.98 10.56 8.43
CA ALA A 474 29.77 11.37 9.36
C ALA A 474 31.04 10.64 9.82
N ILE A 475 31.03 9.30 9.80
CA ILE A 475 32.15 8.45 10.23
C ILE A 475 33.09 8.14 9.07
N LEU A 476 32.53 7.79 7.90
CA LEU A 476 33.30 7.39 6.72
C LEU A 476 34.15 8.55 6.19
N ASP A 477 35.47 8.37 6.18
CA ASP A 477 36.36 9.36 5.61
C ASP A 477 36.50 9.17 4.08
N GLY A 478 36.45 10.30 3.34
CA GLY A 478 36.46 10.28 1.88
C GLY A 478 37.83 10.03 1.27
N GLU A 479 38.90 10.21 2.04
CA GLU A 479 40.27 9.95 1.57
C GLU A 479 40.69 8.50 1.81
N SER A 480 40.35 7.93 2.97
CA SER A 480 40.72 6.56 3.34
C SER A 480 39.71 5.50 2.87
N GLU A 481 38.41 5.80 2.83
CA GLU A 481 37.34 4.86 2.43
C GLU A 481 36.46 5.41 1.27
N PRO A 482 37.03 5.85 0.15
CA PRO A 482 36.30 6.56 -0.91
C PRO A 482 35.15 5.74 -1.52
N GLU A 483 35.36 4.44 -1.78
CA GLU A 483 34.34 3.57 -2.39
C GLU A 483 33.14 3.35 -1.46
N ARG A 484 33.41 3.10 -0.17
CA ARG A 484 32.37 2.85 0.82
C ARG A 484 31.55 4.11 1.10
N ARG A 485 32.22 5.26 1.22
CA ARG A 485 31.55 6.58 1.30
C ARG A 485 30.70 6.86 0.06
N ALA A 486 31.19 6.52 -1.13
CA ALA A 486 30.43 6.68 -2.37
C ALA A 486 29.18 5.78 -2.40
N LEU A 487 29.27 4.52 -1.98
CA LEU A 487 28.11 3.64 -1.86
C LEU A 487 27.08 4.16 -0.84
N ALA A 488 27.54 4.70 0.30
CA ALA A 488 26.67 5.31 1.29
C ALA A 488 25.92 6.53 0.73
N LEU A 489 26.57 7.36 -0.11
CA LEU A 489 25.91 8.45 -0.83
C LEU A 489 24.84 7.93 -1.82
N ILE A 490 25.10 6.82 -2.52
CA ILE A 490 24.11 6.19 -3.41
C ILE A 490 22.89 5.67 -2.62
N SER A 491 23.11 5.04 -1.45
CA SER A 491 22.00 4.62 -0.58
C SER A 491 21.20 5.81 -0.04
N ARG A 492 21.86 6.92 0.34
CA ARG A 492 21.17 8.16 0.72
C ARG A 492 20.37 8.75 -0.44
N ALA A 493 20.93 8.79 -1.65
CA ALA A 493 20.23 9.26 -2.84
C ALA A 493 18.93 8.46 -3.08
N ARG A 494 19.00 7.12 -2.95
CA ARG A 494 17.85 6.22 -3.07
C ARG A 494 16.76 6.53 -2.02
N LEU A 495 17.14 6.67 -0.75
CA LEU A 495 16.22 7.04 0.33
C LEU A 495 15.56 8.39 0.09
N ARG A 496 16.34 9.40 -0.33
CA ARG A 496 15.86 10.76 -0.63
C ARG A 496 14.81 10.76 -1.74
N THR A 497 15.03 9.97 -2.80
CA THR A 497 14.05 9.79 -3.89
C THR A 497 12.75 9.19 -3.39
N MET A 498 12.82 8.08 -2.66
CA MET A 498 11.61 7.41 -2.15
C MET A 498 10.83 8.26 -1.15
N ARG A 499 11.54 9.06 -0.35
CA ARG A 499 10.94 9.95 0.66
C ARG A 499 10.41 11.26 0.07
N GLY A 500 10.92 11.67 -1.09
CA GLY A 500 10.60 12.94 -1.73
C GLY A 500 11.30 14.13 -1.05
N VAL A 501 12.61 14.03 -0.80
CA VAL A 501 13.44 15.14 -0.28
C VAL A 501 14.58 15.47 -1.25
N PRO A 502 15.07 16.73 -1.30
CA PRO A 502 16.11 17.14 -2.26
C PRO A 502 17.48 16.51 -1.97
N GLY A 503 18.40 16.58 -2.95
CA GLY A 503 19.81 16.20 -2.79
C GLY A 503 20.23 14.89 -3.46
N MET A 504 19.33 14.16 -4.12
CA MET A 504 19.65 12.90 -4.82
C MET A 504 20.77 13.07 -5.87
N LEU A 505 20.66 14.06 -6.76
CA LEU A 505 21.67 14.26 -7.82
C LEU A 505 23.02 14.70 -7.23
N ASP A 506 23.01 15.55 -6.20
CA ASP A 506 24.21 16.02 -5.51
C ASP A 506 24.97 14.85 -4.88
N ASP A 507 24.25 13.90 -4.29
CA ASP A 507 24.83 12.69 -3.71
C ASP A 507 25.48 11.80 -4.78
N ILE A 508 24.81 11.57 -5.91
CA ILE A 508 25.36 10.75 -7.00
C ILE A 508 26.61 11.41 -7.62
N VAL A 509 26.58 12.74 -7.81
CA VAL A 509 27.74 13.49 -8.32
C VAL A 509 28.89 13.48 -7.32
N ALA A 510 28.61 13.59 -6.01
CA ALA A 510 29.63 13.47 -4.98
C ALA A 510 30.24 12.05 -4.94
N ALA A 511 29.43 11.01 -5.11
CA ALA A 511 29.89 9.62 -5.21
C ALA A 511 30.82 9.41 -6.41
N GLU A 512 30.48 9.97 -7.59
CA GLU A 512 31.32 9.87 -8.79
C GLU A 512 32.71 10.48 -8.59
N LYS A 513 32.78 11.64 -7.95
CA LYS A 513 34.05 12.34 -7.67
C LYS A 513 34.95 11.59 -6.68
N LEU A 514 34.38 10.82 -5.76
CA LEU A 514 35.14 10.05 -4.77
C LEU A 514 35.82 8.82 -5.38
N VAL A 515 35.27 8.25 -6.46
CA VAL A 515 35.78 7.01 -7.06
C VAL A 515 36.24 7.27 -8.51
N PRO A 516 37.40 7.93 -8.72
CA PRO A 516 37.92 8.21 -10.06
C PRO A 516 38.51 6.97 -10.75
N SER A 517 38.91 5.96 -9.97
CA SER A 517 39.57 4.77 -10.47
C SER A 517 38.59 3.79 -11.14
N PRO A 518 38.99 3.12 -12.23
CA PRO A 518 38.21 2.03 -12.84
C PRO A 518 37.87 0.92 -11.83
N GLY A 519 36.60 0.50 -11.82
CA GLY A 519 36.13 -0.60 -10.99
C GLY A 519 34.61 -0.79 -11.01
N PRO A 520 34.08 -1.84 -10.35
CA PRO A 520 32.64 -2.14 -10.29
C PRO A 520 31.80 -1.01 -9.68
N VAL A 521 32.28 -0.42 -8.57
CA VAL A 521 31.60 0.69 -7.89
C VAL A 521 31.46 1.90 -8.82
N ARG A 522 32.55 2.27 -9.51
CA ARG A 522 32.54 3.34 -10.52
C ARG A 522 31.56 3.02 -11.66
N ALA A 523 31.54 1.78 -12.15
CA ALA A 523 30.62 1.37 -13.20
C ALA A 523 29.14 1.58 -12.80
N SER A 524 28.75 1.18 -11.58
CA SER A 524 27.38 1.36 -11.11
C SER A 524 27.02 2.83 -10.88
N ILE A 525 27.94 3.63 -10.31
CA ILE A 525 27.73 5.08 -10.10
C ILE A 525 27.55 5.79 -11.44
N LEU A 526 28.44 5.55 -12.42
CA LEU A 526 28.37 6.17 -13.75
C LEU A 526 27.10 5.76 -14.51
N ALA A 527 26.66 4.50 -14.39
CA ALA A 527 25.42 4.05 -15.00
C ALA A 527 24.20 4.79 -14.42
N ARG A 528 24.12 4.92 -13.08
CA ARG A 528 23.05 5.66 -12.40
C ARG A 528 23.09 7.16 -12.74
N LEU A 529 24.26 7.79 -12.65
CA LEU A 529 24.42 9.21 -12.97
C LEU A 529 24.09 9.51 -14.43
N GLY A 530 24.58 8.68 -15.35
CA GLY A 530 24.28 8.80 -16.78
C GLY A 530 22.79 8.70 -17.06
N GLY A 531 22.07 7.78 -16.40
CA GLY A 531 20.62 7.67 -16.47
C GLY A 531 19.90 8.96 -16.01
N GLU A 532 20.33 9.56 -14.90
CA GLU A 532 19.75 10.81 -14.41
C GLU A 532 20.05 12.01 -15.32
N LEU A 533 21.27 12.10 -15.88
CA LEU A 533 21.66 13.18 -16.78
C LEU A 533 20.91 13.16 -18.11
N LEU A 534 20.50 11.97 -18.60
CA LEU A 534 19.60 11.87 -19.75
C LEU A 534 18.27 12.62 -19.52
N MET A 535 17.80 12.68 -18.28
CA MET A 535 16.54 13.29 -17.90
C MET A 535 16.66 14.78 -17.54
N THR A 536 17.84 15.23 -17.09
CA THR A 536 18.09 16.63 -16.68
C THR A 536 18.69 17.51 -17.77
N GLY A 537 19.23 16.93 -18.85
CA GLY A 537 19.51 17.64 -20.10
C GLY A 537 20.96 17.59 -20.60
N ASP A 538 21.94 17.18 -19.78
CA ASP A 538 23.33 17.02 -20.22
C ASP A 538 23.54 15.68 -20.94
N LYS A 539 23.00 15.60 -22.16
CA LYS A 539 22.99 14.38 -22.98
C LYS A 539 24.39 13.92 -23.37
N GLU A 540 25.34 14.84 -23.51
CA GLU A 540 26.72 14.50 -23.87
C GLU A 540 27.48 13.88 -22.71
N ALA A 541 27.38 14.47 -21.51
CA ALA A 541 27.95 13.85 -20.31
C ALA A 541 27.30 12.50 -20.03
N ALA A 542 25.98 12.41 -20.14
CA ALA A 542 25.25 11.15 -20.00
C ALA A 542 25.77 10.06 -20.95
N GLN A 543 25.95 10.39 -22.24
CA GLN A 543 26.42 9.42 -23.23
C GLN A 543 27.85 8.94 -22.94
N ARG A 544 28.75 9.83 -22.50
CA ARG A 544 30.11 9.46 -22.10
C ARG A 544 30.09 8.51 -20.90
N MET A 545 29.37 8.88 -19.83
CA MET A 545 29.29 8.10 -18.60
C MET A 545 28.66 6.71 -18.82
N ILE A 546 27.58 6.62 -19.60
CA ILE A 546 26.96 5.33 -19.94
C ILE A 546 27.94 4.45 -20.75
N GLY A 547 28.70 5.06 -21.66
CA GLY A 547 29.70 4.34 -22.46
C GLY A 547 30.84 3.78 -21.61
N GLU A 548 31.39 4.58 -20.70
CA GLU A 548 32.42 4.17 -19.74
C GLU A 548 31.88 3.07 -18.80
N ALA A 549 30.70 3.27 -18.21
CA ALA A 549 30.05 2.28 -17.35
C ALA A 549 29.85 0.94 -18.06
N ALA A 550 29.45 0.95 -19.34
CA ALA A 550 29.27 -0.26 -20.14
C ALA A 550 30.59 -1.01 -20.39
N GLY A 551 31.71 -0.29 -20.54
CA GLY A 551 33.04 -0.87 -20.67
C GLY A 551 33.47 -1.54 -19.36
N LEU A 552 33.41 -0.80 -18.26
CA LEU A 552 33.80 -1.27 -16.93
C LEU A 552 32.95 -2.46 -16.47
N ALA A 553 31.62 -2.39 -16.62
CA ALA A 553 30.74 -3.47 -16.19
C ALA A 553 31.06 -4.81 -16.88
N ARG A 554 31.43 -4.78 -18.17
CA ARG A 554 31.84 -5.98 -18.92
C ARG A 554 33.22 -6.46 -18.52
N GLU A 555 34.17 -5.54 -18.35
CA GLU A 555 35.55 -5.86 -17.97
C GLU A 555 35.61 -6.60 -16.62
N TYR A 556 34.85 -6.12 -15.64
CA TYR A 556 34.80 -6.70 -14.29
C TYR A 556 33.71 -7.77 -14.11
N GLY A 557 32.89 -8.03 -15.13
CA GLY A 557 31.80 -9.02 -15.06
C GLY A 557 30.67 -8.67 -14.09
N ASP A 558 30.48 -7.38 -13.78
CA ASP A 558 29.47 -6.90 -12.84
C ASP A 558 28.07 -6.86 -13.50
N ARG A 559 27.28 -7.91 -13.26
CA ARG A 559 25.90 -8.04 -13.78
C ARG A 559 24.94 -6.98 -13.24
N SER A 560 25.17 -6.51 -12.02
CA SER A 560 24.35 -5.47 -11.42
C SER A 560 24.59 -4.12 -12.11
N ALA A 561 25.84 -3.77 -12.38
CA ALA A 561 26.19 -2.60 -13.17
C ALA A 561 25.74 -2.73 -14.64
N GLU A 562 25.87 -3.92 -15.26
CA GLU A 562 25.33 -4.16 -16.62
C GLU A 562 23.82 -3.90 -16.69
N SER A 563 23.06 -4.32 -15.67
CA SER A 563 21.63 -4.01 -15.58
C SER A 563 21.36 -2.50 -15.55
N ASP A 564 22.12 -1.76 -14.74
CA ASP A 564 22.02 -0.29 -14.65
C ASP A 564 22.33 0.38 -16.00
N VAL A 565 23.35 -0.11 -16.70
CA VAL A 565 23.72 0.36 -18.05
C VAL A 565 22.59 0.11 -19.05
N PHE A 566 22.02 -1.09 -19.08
CA PHE A 566 20.92 -1.39 -20.01
C PHE A 566 19.65 -0.61 -19.71
N THR A 567 19.36 -0.33 -18.43
CA THR A 567 18.30 0.62 -18.04
C THR A 567 18.55 2.01 -18.67
N ALA A 568 19.75 2.56 -18.52
CA ALA A 568 20.08 3.87 -19.07
C ALA A 568 20.05 3.89 -20.62
N ILE A 569 20.45 2.80 -21.27
CA ILE A 569 20.31 2.61 -22.71
C ILE A 569 18.83 2.61 -23.12
N ALA A 570 17.96 1.89 -22.40
CA ALA A 570 16.54 1.87 -22.70
C ALA A 570 15.92 3.27 -22.68
N ILE A 571 16.18 4.04 -21.61
CA ILE A 571 15.74 5.44 -21.46
C ILE A 571 16.24 6.29 -22.64
N ARG A 572 17.52 6.19 -23.01
CA ARG A 572 18.09 6.94 -24.13
C ARG A 572 17.39 6.62 -25.45
N GLU A 573 17.19 5.34 -25.74
CA GLU A 573 16.55 4.91 -26.98
C GLU A 573 15.07 5.33 -27.02
N THR A 574 14.36 5.29 -25.88
CA THR A 574 13.01 5.86 -25.75
C THR A 574 12.99 7.35 -26.06
N LEU A 575 13.91 8.14 -25.49
CA LEU A 575 14.02 9.58 -25.77
C LEU A 575 14.35 9.89 -27.23
N ARG A 576 14.96 8.96 -27.96
CA ARG A 576 15.24 9.05 -29.41
C ARG A 576 14.12 8.52 -30.30
N GLY A 577 13.07 7.92 -29.72
CA GLY A 577 12.02 7.25 -30.49
C GLY A 577 12.37 5.87 -31.02
N ASN A 578 13.52 5.31 -30.63
CA ASN A 578 13.96 3.99 -31.07
C ASN A 578 13.39 2.89 -30.17
N HIS A 579 12.07 2.74 -30.23
CA HIS A 579 11.30 1.88 -29.33
C HIS A 579 11.72 0.39 -29.39
N VAL A 580 12.09 -0.12 -30.57
CA VAL A 580 12.57 -1.52 -30.70
C VAL A 580 13.86 -1.74 -29.91
N ALA A 581 14.80 -0.80 -29.98
CA ALA A 581 16.03 -0.87 -29.21
C ALA A 581 15.79 -0.69 -27.70
N ALA A 582 14.86 0.21 -27.33
CA ALA A 582 14.47 0.40 -25.92
C ALA A 582 13.89 -0.89 -25.30
N LEU A 583 12.98 -1.57 -25.99
CA LEU A 583 12.39 -2.84 -25.53
C LEU A 583 13.45 -3.95 -25.43
N ARG A 584 14.41 -4.00 -26.36
CA ARG A 584 15.53 -4.94 -26.28
C ARG A 584 16.40 -4.66 -25.06
N ALA A 585 16.77 -3.39 -24.83
CA ALA A 585 17.58 -2.99 -23.70
C ALA A 585 16.89 -3.28 -22.36
N ASN A 586 15.57 -3.07 -22.25
CA ASN A 586 14.81 -3.45 -21.04
C ASN A 586 14.88 -4.97 -20.76
N ARG A 587 14.77 -5.82 -21.79
CA ARG A 587 14.90 -7.28 -21.62
C ARG A 587 16.30 -7.69 -21.16
N GLU A 588 17.34 -7.09 -21.75
CA GLU A 588 18.72 -7.34 -21.32
C GLU A 588 18.96 -6.85 -19.88
N SER A 589 18.43 -5.68 -19.53
CA SER A 589 18.49 -5.14 -18.17
C SER A 589 17.90 -6.12 -17.16
N ARG A 590 16.71 -6.67 -17.44
CA ARG A 590 16.06 -7.65 -16.58
C ARG A 590 16.88 -8.94 -16.44
N LEU A 591 17.40 -9.47 -17.55
CA LEU A 591 18.24 -10.66 -17.53
C LEU A 591 19.49 -10.47 -16.65
N MET A 592 20.14 -9.30 -16.75
CA MET A 592 21.31 -9.00 -15.93
C MET A 592 20.94 -8.76 -14.46
N ALA A 593 19.80 -8.13 -14.19
CA ALA A 593 19.30 -7.94 -12.82
C ALA A 593 19.00 -9.29 -12.14
N GLU A 594 18.37 -10.22 -12.85
CA GLU A 594 18.08 -11.58 -12.37
C GLU A 594 19.37 -12.37 -12.12
N ARG A 595 20.36 -12.29 -13.03
CA ARG A 595 21.67 -12.91 -12.84
C ARG A 595 22.47 -12.30 -11.71
N GLY A 596 22.35 -10.99 -11.51
CA GLY A 596 22.96 -10.25 -10.41
C GLY A 596 22.24 -10.40 -9.07
N ARG A 597 21.07 -11.06 -9.04
CA ARG A 597 20.25 -11.32 -7.86
C ARG A 597 19.93 -10.08 -7.02
N SER A 598 19.67 -8.94 -7.69
CA SER A 598 19.37 -7.67 -7.01
C SER A 598 17.88 -7.34 -7.12
N ALA A 599 17.13 -7.49 -6.03
CA ALA A 599 15.68 -7.23 -6.00
C ALA A 599 15.33 -5.80 -6.44
N GLU A 600 16.08 -4.81 -5.92
CA GLU A 600 15.91 -3.40 -6.28
C GLU A 600 16.05 -3.20 -7.80
N ARG A 601 17.10 -3.77 -8.41
CA ARG A 601 17.32 -3.64 -9.86
C ARG A 601 16.27 -4.38 -10.67
N ILE A 602 15.85 -5.58 -10.23
CA ILE A 602 14.78 -6.34 -10.89
C ILE A 602 13.50 -5.51 -10.90
N LEU A 603 13.08 -4.95 -9.77
CA LEU A 603 11.87 -4.13 -9.68
C LEU A 603 11.99 -2.83 -10.48
N ARG A 604 13.18 -2.23 -10.52
CA ARG A 604 13.43 -1.06 -11.36
C ARG A 604 13.24 -1.36 -12.85
N THR A 605 13.55 -2.58 -13.31
CA THR A 605 13.28 -2.98 -14.70
C THR A 605 11.79 -3.01 -15.01
N TYR A 606 10.94 -3.45 -14.07
CA TYR A 606 9.49 -3.41 -14.23
C TYR A 606 8.95 -1.98 -14.27
N ILE A 607 9.48 -1.08 -13.43
CA ILE A 607 9.12 0.33 -13.41
C ILE A 607 9.41 0.97 -14.78
N ASN A 608 10.63 0.83 -15.28
CA ASN A 608 11.05 1.48 -16.53
C ASN A 608 10.37 0.86 -17.75
N HIS A 609 10.23 -0.47 -17.78
CA HIS A 609 9.62 -1.15 -18.92
C HIS A 609 8.15 -0.80 -19.08
N ALA A 610 7.39 -0.73 -17.97
CA ALA A 610 5.99 -0.29 -17.99
C ALA A 610 5.86 1.14 -18.54
N GLY A 611 6.72 2.07 -18.09
CA GLY A 611 6.76 3.44 -18.61
C GLY A 611 7.04 3.49 -20.12
N ASP A 612 8.03 2.74 -20.59
CA ASP A 612 8.40 2.67 -22.02
C ASP A 612 7.28 2.09 -22.90
N LEU A 613 6.52 1.12 -22.39
CA LEU A 613 5.35 0.56 -23.08
C LEU A 613 4.21 1.57 -23.17
N SER A 614 3.94 2.31 -22.09
CA SER A 614 2.93 3.36 -22.08
C SER A 614 3.24 4.46 -23.10
N LEU A 615 4.51 4.87 -23.23
CA LEU A 615 4.94 5.86 -24.24
C LEU A 615 4.73 5.41 -25.70
N GLN A 616 4.57 4.10 -25.92
CA GLN A 616 4.30 3.50 -27.23
C GLN A 616 2.81 3.21 -27.46
N ALA A 617 1.92 3.70 -26.60
CA ALA A 617 0.50 3.35 -26.59
C ALA A 617 0.22 1.84 -26.45
N ARG A 618 1.14 1.10 -25.83
CA ARG A 618 1.01 -0.34 -25.50
C ARG A 618 0.54 -0.52 -24.06
N TYR A 619 -0.58 0.14 -23.73
CA TYR A 619 -1.06 0.23 -22.34
C TYR A 619 -1.48 -1.13 -21.77
N GLU A 620 -2.10 -2.02 -22.56
CA GLU A 620 -2.47 -3.35 -22.09
C GLU A 620 -1.24 -4.16 -21.61
N GLU A 621 -0.16 -4.13 -22.37
CA GLU A 621 1.10 -4.81 -22.00
C GLU A 621 1.77 -4.11 -20.81
N SER A 622 1.72 -2.78 -20.75
CA SER A 622 2.17 -2.02 -19.59
C SER A 622 1.41 -2.43 -18.32
N MET A 623 0.10 -2.62 -18.40
CA MET A 623 -0.73 -3.07 -17.29
C MET A 623 -0.41 -4.50 -16.86
N GLU A 624 -0.20 -5.42 -17.81
CA GLU A 624 0.23 -6.79 -17.52
C GLU A 624 1.58 -6.81 -16.79
N HIS A 625 2.58 -6.14 -17.35
CA HIS A 625 3.89 -5.99 -16.72
C HIS A 625 3.82 -5.30 -15.37
N SER A 626 2.97 -4.29 -15.20
CA SER A 626 2.81 -3.61 -13.90
C SER A 626 2.17 -4.53 -12.86
N ARG A 627 1.20 -5.39 -13.24
CA ARG A 627 0.63 -6.38 -12.32
C ARG A 627 1.63 -7.44 -11.91
N GLU A 628 2.42 -7.96 -12.86
CA GLU A 628 3.53 -8.86 -12.56
C GLU A 628 4.55 -8.22 -11.62
N GLY A 629 4.94 -6.97 -11.92
CA GLY A 629 5.88 -6.19 -11.15
C GLY A 629 5.36 -5.85 -9.75
N LEU A 630 4.07 -5.56 -9.60
CA LEU A 630 3.42 -5.36 -8.30
C LEU A 630 3.39 -6.65 -7.50
N ALA A 631 2.99 -7.76 -8.12
CA ALA A 631 3.03 -9.07 -7.46
C ALA A 631 4.47 -9.38 -7.04
N LEU A 632 5.46 -9.06 -7.87
CA LEU A 632 6.87 -9.20 -7.55
C LEU A 632 7.33 -8.25 -6.45
N ALA A 633 6.90 -6.99 -6.41
CA ALA A 633 7.33 -6.03 -5.39
C ALA A 633 6.73 -6.38 -4.02
N VAL A 634 5.46 -6.80 -4.00
CA VAL A 634 4.81 -7.33 -2.81
C VAL A 634 5.54 -8.56 -2.31
N ARG A 635 5.86 -9.47 -3.24
CA ARG A 635 6.78 -10.58 -3.02
C ARG A 635 8.05 -10.03 -2.36
N LEU A 636 8.93 -9.34 -3.07
CA LEU A 636 10.28 -8.98 -2.60
C LEU A 636 10.32 -8.07 -1.36
N GLY A 637 9.19 -7.78 -0.70
CA GLY A 637 9.17 -6.95 0.49
C GLY A 637 9.32 -5.48 0.17
N HIS A 638 8.99 -5.05 -1.05
CA HIS A 638 9.07 -3.66 -1.47
C HIS A 638 7.67 -3.04 -1.63
N LEU A 639 6.69 -3.50 -0.83
CA LEU A 639 5.31 -2.98 -0.82
C LEU A 639 5.27 -1.48 -0.53
N HIS A 640 6.12 -1.00 0.39
CA HIS A 640 6.16 0.40 0.81
C HIS A 640 7.17 1.24 0.02
N THR A 641 7.89 0.63 -0.94
CA THR A 641 8.86 1.32 -1.78
C THR A 641 8.55 1.12 -3.26
N SER A 642 9.21 0.19 -3.95
CA SER A 642 9.11 0.02 -5.41
C SER A 642 7.68 -0.25 -5.90
N ALA A 643 6.85 -0.94 -5.10
CA ALA A 643 5.46 -1.21 -5.46
C ALA A 643 4.64 0.07 -5.67
N LEU A 644 4.95 1.15 -4.94
CA LEU A 644 4.25 2.43 -5.08
C LEU A 644 4.44 3.01 -6.49
N VAL A 645 5.66 2.93 -7.02
CA VAL A 645 5.96 3.44 -8.37
C VAL A 645 5.26 2.61 -9.44
N ILE A 646 5.28 1.27 -9.31
CA ILE A 646 4.62 0.38 -10.26
C ILE A 646 3.08 0.56 -10.20
N ALA A 647 2.52 0.85 -9.02
CA ALA A 647 1.10 1.13 -8.87
C ALA A 647 0.68 2.45 -9.56
N VAL A 648 1.54 3.47 -9.54
CA VAL A 648 1.32 4.71 -10.32
C VAL A 648 1.32 4.40 -11.81
N ASN A 649 2.32 3.66 -12.32
CA ASN A 649 2.37 3.27 -13.74
C ASN A 649 1.11 2.49 -14.18
N LEU A 650 0.64 1.57 -13.33
CA LEU A 650 -0.61 0.84 -13.59
C LEU A 650 -1.81 1.79 -13.68
N ALA A 651 -1.92 2.73 -12.75
CA ALA A 651 -3.01 3.72 -12.73
C ALA A 651 -2.95 4.67 -13.93
N GLU A 652 -1.76 5.09 -14.37
CA GLU A 652 -1.58 5.90 -15.57
C GLU A 652 -2.04 5.16 -16.84
N ALA A 653 -1.73 3.86 -16.96
CA ALA A 653 -2.21 3.06 -18.09
C ALA A 653 -3.75 2.89 -18.08
N HIS A 654 -4.35 2.73 -16.90
CA HIS A 654 -5.82 2.73 -16.75
C HIS A 654 -6.45 4.08 -17.11
N LEU A 655 -5.82 5.19 -16.69
CA LEU A 655 -6.24 6.54 -17.04
C LEU A 655 -6.22 6.75 -18.57
N ALA A 656 -5.11 6.37 -19.21
CA ALA A 656 -4.89 6.50 -20.65
C ALA A 656 -5.94 5.73 -21.46
N LEU A 657 -6.29 4.50 -21.05
CA LEU A 657 -7.31 3.68 -21.71
C LEU A 657 -8.76 4.06 -21.37
N GLY A 658 -8.98 5.03 -20.49
CA GLY A 658 -10.34 5.40 -20.07
C GLY A 658 -10.99 4.46 -19.04
N ARG A 659 -10.23 3.52 -18.46
CA ARG A 659 -10.70 2.56 -17.45
C ARG A 659 -10.66 3.18 -16.05
N TRP A 660 -11.30 4.35 -15.90
CA TRP A 660 -11.17 5.22 -14.73
C TRP A 660 -11.69 4.62 -13.42
N ASP A 661 -12.65 3.70 -13.50
CA ASP A 661 -13.27 3.08 -12.32
C ASP A 661 -12.36 2.09 -11.59
N GLU A 662 -11.29 1.64 -12.25
CA GLU A 662 -10.31 0.73 -11.67
C GLU A 662 -9.28 1.46 -10.79
N VAL A 663 -9.07 2.76 -11.02
CA VAL A 663 -8.01 3.54 -10.38
C VAL A 663 -8.22 3.70 -8.86
N PRO A 664 -9.43 4.00 -8.34
CA PRO A 664 -9.67 4.08 -6.90
C PRO A 664 -9.28 2.80 -6.16
N ALA A 665 -9.55 1.62 -6.71
CA ALA A 665 -9.18 0.35 -6.10
C ALA A 665 -7.66 0.14 -6.03
N ILE A 666 -6.92 0.63 -7.03
CA ILE A 666 -5.44 0.64 -7.01
C ILE A 666 -4.95 1.59 -5.91
N ALA A 667 -5.50 2.80 -5.84
CA ALA A 667 -5.14 3.80 -4.84
C ALA A 667 -5.35 3.27 -3.41
N GLU A 668 -6.54 2.73 -3.12
CA GLU A 668 -6.89 2.15 -1.82
C GLU A 668 -5.98 0.98 -1.43
N ARG A 669 -5.58 0.16 -2.41
CA ARG A 669 -4.75 -1.01 -2.17
C ARG A 669 -3.31 -0.68 -1.80
N TYR A 670 -2.71 0.37 -2.39
CA TYR A 670 -1.28 0.64 -2.25
C TYR A 670 -0.95 1.92 -1.47
N PHE A 671 -1.90 2.86 -1.37
CA PHE A 671 -1.65 4.18 -0.77
C PHE A 671 -2.56 4.44 0.42
N HIS A 672 -1.97 4.57 1.60
CA HIS A 672 -2.71 5.02 2.78
C HIS A 672 -2.64 6.54 2.94
N PRO A 673 -3.66 7.18 3.55
CA PRO A 673 -3.64 8.63 3.77
C PRO A 673 -2.44 9.14 4.59
N GLY A 674 -1.82 8.30 5.41
CA GLY A 674 -0.61 8.65 6.16
C GLY A 674 0.71 8.48 5.41
N HIS A 675 0.72 7.92 4.19
CA HIS A 675 1.97 7.71 3.44
C HIS A 675 2.56 9.05 2.99
N ARG A 676 3.76 9.36 3.46
CA ARG A 676 4.52 10.56 3.06
C ARG A 676 5.49 10.21 1.94
N SER A 677 4.95 10.04 0.73
CA SER A 677 5.72 9.64 -0.46
C SER A 677 5.28 10.45 -1.68
N PRO A 678 6.21 10.84 -2.58
CA PRO A 678 5.86 11.56 -3.81
C PRO A 678 4.86 10.78 -4.67
N TYR A 679 4.97 9.45 -4.69
CA TYR A 679 4.09 8.58 -5.47
C TYR A 679 2.64 8.57 -4.96
N ARG A 680 2.40 8.88 -3.67
CA ARG A 680 1.04 9.14 -3.17
C ARG A 680 0.47 10.40 -3.81
N GLY A 681 1.27 11.46 -3.90
CA GLY A 681 0.86 12.70 -4.54
C GLY A 681 0.55 12.49 -6.02
N GLU A 682 1.34 11.70 -6.72
CA GLU A 682 1.06 11.30 -8.11
C GLU A 682 -0.26 10.53 -8.24
N MET A 683 -0.53 9.55 -7.37
CA MET A 683 -1.80 8.82 -7.36
C MET A 683 -2.99 9.76 -7.11
N LEU A 684 -2.87 10.70 -6.17
CA LEU A 684 -3.90 11.71 -5.91
C LEU A 684 -4.14 12.60 -7.12
N LEU A 685 -3.08 12.98 -7.84
CA LEU A 685 -3.18 13.78 -9.06
C LEU A 685 -3.88 13.03 -10.20
N ILE A 686 -3.67 11.71 -10.33
CA ILE A 686 -4.42 10.87 -11.27
C ILE A 686 -5.91 10.86 -10.91
N LEU A 687 -6.24 10.66 -9.63
CA LEU A 687 -7.63 10.70 -9.16
C LEU A 687 -8.27 12.09 -9.38
N ALA A 688 -7.51 13.17 -9.16
CA ALA A 688 -7.96 14.53 -9.38
C ALA A 688 -8.22 14.81 -10.87
N ASP A 689 -7.35 14.31 -11.76
CA ASP A 689 -7.54 14.38 -13.21
C ASP A 689 -8.84 13.69 -13.65
N ILE A 690 -9.12 12.48 -13.12
CA ILE A 690 -10.38 11.78 -13.38
C ILE A 690 -11.57 12.60 -12.89
N ALA A 691 -11.52 13.13 -11.67
CA ALA A 691 -12.59 13.95 -11.10
C ALA A 691 -12.87 15.20 -11.94
N VAL A 692 -11.82 15.90 -12.39
CA VAL A 692 -11.95 17.07 -13.29
C VAL A 692 -12.62 16.66 -14.60
N ARG A 693 -12.16 15.57 -15.23
CA ARG A 693 -12.73 15.09 -16.51
C ARG A 693 -14.18 14.60 -16.38
N ARG A 694 -14.61 14.15 -15.20
CA ARG A 694 -16.00 13.79 -14.90
C ARG A 694 -16.89 14.98 -14.55
N GLY A 695 -16.30 16.14 -14.21
CA GLY A 695 -17.04 17.30 -13.68
C GLY A 695 -17.35 17.17 -12.18
N GLU A 696 -16.64 16.31 -11.45
CA GLU A 696 -16.78 16.12 -10.01
C GLU A 696 -15.96 17.21 -9.26
N HIS A 697 -16.38 18.48 -9.36
CA HIS A 697 -15.60 19.65 -8.88
C HIS A 697 -15.25 19.60 -7.39
N ASP A 698 -16.18 19.22 -6.53
CA ASP A 698 -15.95 19.12 -5.08
C ASP A 698 -14.91 18.05 -4.75
N ARG A 699 -14.99 16.90 -5.43
CA ARG A 699 -14.03 15.81 -5.27
C ARG A 699 -12.64 16.20 -5.78
N ALA A 700 -12.56 16.84 -6.94
CA ALA A 700 -11.30 17.33 -7.48
C ALA A 700 -10.64 18.34 -6.52
N THR A 701 -11.44 19.22 -5.90
CA THR A 701 -10.95 20.19 -4.90
C THR A 701 -10.41 19.49 -3.67
N ALA A 702 -11.18 18.56 -3.07
CA ALA A 702 -10.73 17.80 -1.91
C ALA A 702 -9.41 17.03 -2.16
N LEU A 703 -9.27 16.40 -3.34
CA LEU A 703 -8.04 15.70 -3.71
C LEU A 703 -6.85 16.66 -3.88
N MET A 704 -7.07 17.86 -4.43
CA MET A 704 -6.02 18.87 -4.59
C MET A 704 -5.62 19.50 -3.25
N ASP A 705 -6.54 19.63 -2.30
CA ASP A 705 -6.24 20.05 -0.92
C ASP A 705 -5.35 19.00 -0.24
N GLU A 706 -5.66 17.70 -0.39
CA GLU A 706 -4.79 16.62 0.11
C GLU A 706 -3.40 16.61 -0.53
N VAL A 707 -3.28 16.93 -1.82
CA VAL A 707 -1.98 17.10 -2.49
C VAL A 707 -1.23 18.29 -1.89
N THR A 708 -1.91 19.40 -1.63
CA THR A 708 -1.32 20.61 -1.03
C THR A 708 -0.78 20.33 0.38
N ASP A 709 -1.55 19.62 1.21
CA ASP A 709 -1.11 19.19 2.53
C ASP A 709 0.11 18.27 2.48
N LEU A 710 0.13 17.33 1.51
CA LEU A 710 1.26 16.42 1.32
C LEU A 710 2.53 17.19 0.92
N LEU A 711 2.40 18.18 0.03
CA LEU A 711 3.49 19.03 -0.46
C LEU A 711 4.19 19.83 0.64
N ALA A 712 3.55 20.03 1.80
CA ALA A 712 4.18 20.66 2.95
C ALA A 712 5.38 19.84 3.51
N THR A 713 5.43 18.54 3.24
CA THR A 713 6.46 17.63 3.78
C THR A 713 7.12 16.72 2.73
N VAL A 714 6.68 16.79 1.48
CA VAL A 714 7.11 15.91 0.39
C VAL A 714 7.29 16.74 -0.87
N ARG A 715 8.43 16.57 -1.53
CA ARG A 715 8.68 17.08 -2.87
C ARG A 715 8.32 16.01 -3.89
N LEU A 716 7.35 16.30 -4.76
CA LEU A 716 7.03 15.46 -5.91
C LEU A 716 8.25 15.32 -6.83
N ASP A 717 8.32 14.18 -7.49
CA ASP A 717 9.35 13.91 -8.48
C ASP A 717 9.15 14.77 -9.75
N ARG A 718 9.84 14.45 -10.85
CA ARG A 718 9.66 15.22 -12.10
C ARG A 718 8.28 14.99 -12.72
N PHE A 719 7.81 13.75 -12.77
CA PHE A 719 6.53 13.39 -13.40
C PHE A 719 5.34 13.92 -12.59
N GLY A 720 5.36 13.79 -11.27
CA GLY A 720 4.35 14.34 -10.37
C GLY A 720 4.24 15.86 -10.46
N ARG A 721 5.34 16.61 -10.60
CA ARG A 721 5.26 18.07 -10.80
C ARG A 721 4.65 18.46 -12.16
N ILE A 722 4.88 17.67 -13.21
CA ILE A 722 4.24 17.89 -14.53
C ILE A 722 2.75 17.58 -14.45
N SER A 723 2.38 16.48 -13.79
CA SER A 723 0.98 16.11 -13.54
C SER A 723 0.27 17.17 -12.71
N LEU A 724 0.91 17.71 -11.66
CA LEU A 724 0.37 18.81 -10.86
C LEU A 724 0.09 20.04 -11.71
N ALA A 725 1.05 20.47 -12.53
CA ALA A 725 0.87 21.61 -13.43
C ALA A 725 -0.28 21.39 -14.41
N ARG A 726 -0.36 20.22 -15.04
CA ARG A 726 -1.42 19.88 -16.00
C ARG A 726 -2.80 19.87 -15.34
N VAL A 727 -2.96 19.16 -14.23
CA VAL A 727 -4.25 19.06 -13.52
C VAL A 727 -4.69 20.42 -13.00
N THR A 728 -3.74 21.28 -12.59
CA THR A 728 -4.04 22.66 -12.18
C THR A 728 -4.63 23.46 -13.35
N VAL A 729 -4.01 23.41 -14.54
CA VAL A 729 -4.54 24.08 -15.75
C VAL A 729 -5.92 23.53 -16.09
N ASP A 730 -6.08 22.20 -16.15
CA ASP A 730 -7.34 21.55 -16.52
C ASP A 730 -8.48 21.89 -15.55
N ARG A 731 -8.19 21.99 -14.24
CA ARG A 731 -9.16 22.40 -13.22
C ARG A 731 -9.61 23.84 -13.41
N HIS A 732 -8.69 24.77 -13.69
CA HIS A 732 -9.05 26.17 -13.96
C HIS A 732 -9.89 26.31 -15.23
N LEU A 733 -9.57 25.54 -16.28
CA LEU A 733 -10.38 25.49 -17.49
C LEU A 733 -11.79 24.93 -17.21
N ALA A 734 -11.91 23.87 -16.43
CA ALA A 734 -13.19 23.29 -16.05
C ALA A 734 -14.04 24.25 -15.20
N ALA A 735 -13.42 25.14 -14.42
CA ALA A 735 -14.10 26.18 -13.65
C ALA A 735 -14.41 27.46 -14.46
N GLY A 736 -13.98 27.54 -15.73
CA GLY A 736 -14.12 28.73 -16.56
C GLY A 736 -13.15 29.89 -16.23
N ASP A 737 -12.17 29.65 -15.35
CA ASP A 737 -11.16 30.65 -14.97
C ASP A 737 -9.99 30.64 -15.95
N HIS A 738 -10.22 31.22 -17.13
CA HIS A 738 -9.21 31.27 -18.19
C HIS A 738 -7.95 32.04 -17.78
N SER A 739 -8.05 33.06 -16.92
CA SER A 739 -6.89 33.85 -16.49
C SER A 739 -5.96 33.01 -15.60
N ALA A 740 -6.51 32.30 -14.62
CA ALA A 740 -5.72 31.41 -13.78
C ALA A 740 -5.12 30.24 -14.59
N ALA A 741 -5.87 29.70 -15.57
CA ALA A 741 -5.37 28.65 -16.45
C ALA A 741 -4.15 29.11 -17.28
N LEU A 742 -4.19 30.33 -17.85
CA LEU A 742 -3.08 30.90 -18.61
C LEU A 742 -1.85 31.15 -17.73
N THR A 743 -2.05 31.70 -16.52
CA THR A 743 -0.96 31.92 -15.55
C THR A 743 -0.30 30.60 -15.17
N ALA A 744 -1.08 29.58 -14.79
CA ALA A 744 -0.57 28.27 -14.44
C ALA A 744 0.19 27.61 -15.61
N ALA A 745 -0.30 27.75 -16.85
CA ALA A 745 0.38 27.24 -18.03
C ALA A 745 1.70 27.97 -18.31
N HIS A 746 1.74 29.29 -18.14
CA HIS A 746 2.95 30.09 -18.29
C HIS A 746 4.03 29.73 -17.26
N ASP A 747 3.64 29.63 -15.98
CA ASP A 747 4.54 29.26 -14.89
C ASP A 747 5.11 27.85 -15.09
N ALA A 748 4.27 26.90 -15.50
CA ALA A 748 4.71 25.56 -15.83
C ALA A 748 5.70 25.55 -17.01
N LEU A 749 5.42 26.28 -18.09
CA LEU A 749 6.33 26.36 -19.23
C LEU A 749 7.69 26.92 -18.81
N ASN A 750 7.73 28.00 -18.02
CA ASN A 750 8.97 28.59 -17.54
C ASN A 750 9.77 27.63 -16.65
N ALA A 751 9.08 26.88 -15.77
CA ALA A 751 9.73 25.92 -14.88
C ALA A 751 10.38 24.74 -15.61
N PHE A 752 9.80 24.29 -16.72
CA PHE A 752 10.24 23.06 -17.40
C PHE A 752 10.94 23.28 -18.75
N ARG A 753 10.80 24.45 -19.39
CA ARG A 753 11.46 24.79 -20.67
C ARG A 753 12.98 24.53 -20.66
N PRO A 754 13.74 24.87 -19.59
CA PRO A 754 15.19 24.64 -19.58
C PRO A 754 15.61 23.17 -19.72
N LEU A 755 14.72 22.21 -19.45
CA LEU A 755 15.04 20.78 -19.54
C LEU A 755 15.05 20.26 -20.98
N ALA A 756 14.42 20.97 -21.92
CA ALA A 756 14.33 20.59 -23.35
C ALA A 756 13.99 19.10 -23.60
N ASN A 757 13.14 18.51 -22.74
CA ASN A 757 12.80 17.09 -22.76
C ASN A 757 11.38 16.89 -23.33
N PRO A 758 11.22 16.16 -24.46
CA PRO A 758 9.92 15.91 -25.09
C PRO A 758 8.88 15.26 -24.19
N LEU A 759 9.30 14.34 -23.30
CA LEU A 759 8.40 13.65 -22.38
C LEU A 759 7.72 14.62 -21.41
N HIS A 760 8.43 15.68 -21.03
CA HIS A 760 7.94 16.68 -20.09
C HIS A 760 7.20 17.81 -20.78
N LEU A 761 7.71 18.28 -21.92
CA LEU A 761 7.22 19.50 -22.55
C LEU A 761 5.94 19.28 -23.37
N TRP A 762 5.81 18.19 -24.13
CA TRP A 762 4.57 17.94 -24.89
C TRP A 762 3.27 17.96 -24.06
N PRO A 763 3.19 17.33 -22.86
CA PRO A 763 2.01 17.47 -21.99
C PRO A 763 1.68 18.93 -21.61
N LEU A 764 2.71 19.72 -21.28
CA LEU A 764 2.54 21.12 -20.88
C LEU A 764 2.16 22.00 -22.06
N LEU A 765 2.78 21.78 -23.23
CA LEU A 765 2.46 22.48 -24.47
C LEU A 765 1.01 22.25 -24.88
N TYR A 766 0.53 21.00 -24.81
CA TYR A 766 -0.87 20.66 -25.05
C TYR A 766 -1.81 21.41 -24.11
N SER A 767 -1.52 21.39 -22.80
CA SER A 767 -2.37 22.03 -21.78
C SER A 767 -2.39 23.56 -21.93
N GLY A 768 -1.22 24.18 -22.14
CA GLY A 768 -1.11 25.61 -22.36
C GLY A 768 -1.78 26.06 -23.65
N MET A 769 -1.65 25.28 -24.73
CA MET A 769 -2.31 25.62 -25.99
C MET A 769 -3.83 25.50 -25.90
N ARG A 770 -4.35 24.55 -25.12
CA ARG A 770 -5.78 24.50 -24.78
C ARG A 770 -6.21 25.74 -24.00
N ALA A 771 -5.43 26.20 -23.03
CA ALA A 771 -5.73 27.42 -22.29
C ALA A 771 -5.79 28.66 -23.21
N CYS A 772 -4.84 28.81 -24.13
CA CYS A 772 -4.87 29.87 -25.14
C CYS A 772 -6.12 29.80 -26.03
N ALA A 773 -6.49 28.59 -26.50
CA ALA A 773 -7.65 28.41 -27.35
C ALA A 773 -8.97 28.75 -26.64
N HIS A 774 -9.14 28.35 -25.37
CA HIS A 774 -10.32 28.70 -24.58
C HIS A 774 -10.44 30.21 -24.33
N ALA A 775 -9.32 30.88 -24.01
CA ALA A 775 -9.31 32.33 -23.80
C ALA A 775 -9.66 33.12 -25.08
N ALA A 776 -9.19 32.66 -26.24
CA ALA A 776 -9.45 33.30 -27.53
C ALA A 776 -10.93 33.20 -27.99
N VAL A 777 -11.66 32.16 -27.56
CA VAL A 777 -13.11 32.04 -27.83
C VAL A 777 -13.90 32.96 -26.91
N ALA A 778 -13.47 33.14 -25.65
CA ALA A 778 -14.19 33.94 -24.67
C ALA A 778 -14.09 35.47 -24.92
N SER A 779 -12.98 35.95 -25.49
CA SER A 779 -12.74 37.38 -25.76
C SER A 779 -11.64 37.60 -26.80
N ALA A 780 -11.53 38.82 -27.35
CA ALA A 780 -10.42 39.17 -28.24
C ALA A 780 -9.06 38.87 -27.56
N PRO A 781 -8.06 38.28 -28.25
CA PRO A 781 -6.84 37.80 -27.60
C PRO A 781 -6.09 38.94 -26.89
N ALA A 782 -6.10 38.92 -25.56
CA ALA A 782 -5.31 39.84 -24.76
C ALA A 782 -3.81 39.66 -25.08
N PRO A 783 -2.96 40.69 -24.94
CA PRO A 783 -1.52 40.59 -25.21
C PRO A 783 -0.84 39.42 -24.50
N GLN A 784 -1.31 39.06 -23.29
CA GLN A 784 -0.80 37.93 -22.51
C GLN A 784 -1.07 36.57 -23.19
N VAL A 785 -2.22 36.40 -23.84
CA VAL A 785 -2.56 35.17 -24.59
C VAL A 785 -1.65 35.04 -25.81
N LEU A 786 -1.45 36.14 -26.54
CA LEU A 786 -0.57 36.15 -27.72
C LEU A 786 0.89 35.87 -27.35
N ALA A 787 1.36 36.43 -26.24
CA ALA A 787 2.71 36.18 -25.73
C ALA A 787 2.92 34.71 -25.35
N LEU A 788 2.02 34.13 -24.54
CA LEU A 788 2.10 32.72 -24.17
C LEU A 788 1.99 31.80 -25.40
N HIS A 789 1.08 32.11 -26.33
CA HIS A 789 0.93 31.36 -27.56
C HIS A 789 2.22 31.33 -28.40
N ALA A 790 2.85 32.50 -28.60
CA ALA A 790 4.13 32.59 -29.34
C ALA A 790 5.23 31.77 -28.66
N ASP A 791 5.31 31.83 -27.33
CA ASP A 791 6.25 31.09 -26.49
C ASP A 791 6.06 29.56 -26.59
N LEU A 792 4.81 29.11 -26.55
CA LEU A 792 4.45 27.70 -26.73
C LEU A 792 4.86 27.21 -28.13
N MET A 793 4.59 28.01 -29.17
CA MET A 793 4.96 27.66 -30.55
C MET A 793 6.46 27.63 -30.79
N ALA A 794 7.19 28.60 -30.26
CA ALA A 794 8.66 28.63 -30.33
C ALA A 794 9.27 27.41 -29.64
N THR A 795 8.69 26.98 -28.50
CA THR A 795 9.12 25.78 -27.79
C THR A 795 8.78 24.52 -28.60
N ALA A 796 7.55 24.41 -29.13
CA ALA A 796 7.08 23.26 -29.90
C ALA A 796 7.89 23.05 -31.19
N GLY A 797 8.25 24.11 -31.91
CA GLY A 797 8.98 24.03 -33.17
C GLY A 797 10.39 23.44 -33.06
N ASN A 798 10.97 23.43 -31.86
CA ASN A 798 12.31 22.88 -31.58
C ASN A 798 12.27 21.51 -30.87
N LEU A 799 11.08 21.00 -30.57
CA LEU A 799 10.91 19.79 -29.75
C LEU A 799 10.64 18.58 -30.66
N PRO A 800 11.45 17.51 -30.60
CA PRO A 800 11.14 16.30 -31.35
C PRO A 800 9.88 15.63 -30.80
N ALA A 801 9.11 15.00 -31.68
CA ALA A 801 7.97 14.15 -31.34
C ALA A 801 8.22 12.75 -31.88
N ALA A 802 8.33 11.78 -30.98
CA ALA A 802 8.56 10.38 -31.30
C ALA A 802 7.60 9.47 -30.54
N GLY A 803 7.07 8.47 -31.24
CA GLY A 803 6.06 7.55 -30.73
C GLY A 803 4.64 8.14 -30.78
N PRO A 804 3.60 7.28 -30.70
CA PRO A 804 2.20 7.67 -30.91
C PRO A 804 1.75 8.81 -29.98
N PHE A 805 2.13 8.73 -28.70
CA PHE A 805 1.75 9.69 -27.68
C PHE A 805 2.26 11.12 -27.95
N GLN A 806 3.54 11.27 -28.30
CA GLN A 806 4.12 12.58 -28.58
C GLN A 806 3.61 13.13 -29.91
N LEU A 807 3.42 12.27 -30.92
CA LEU A 807 2.86 12.65 -32.22
C LEU A 807 1.43 13.17 -32.08
N ALA A 808 0.58 12.52 -31.27
CA ALA A 808 -0.78 12.96 -31.02
C ALA A 808 -0.85 14.35 -30.36
N ARG A 809 0.01 14.60 -29.36
CA ARG A 809 0.10 15.91 -28.71
C ARG A 809 0.67 16.98 -29.63
N SER A 810 1.72 16.68 -30.37
CA SER A 810 2.32 17.59 -31.34
C SER A 810 1.32 17.99 -32.43
N ALA A 811 0.60 17.02 -33.00
CA ALA A 811 -0.45 17.26 -34.00
C ALA A 811 -1.57 18.13 -33.43
N THR A 812 -1.99 17.89 -32.18
CA THR A 812 -3.06 18.68 -31.55
C THR A 812 -2.61 20.09 -31.17
N VAL A 813 -1.39 20.27 -30.66
CA VAL A 813 -0.80 21.59 -30.42
C VAL A 813 -0.77 22.39 -31.72
N THR A 814 -0.36 21.75 -32.83
CA THR A 814 -0.37 22.37 -34.16
C THR A 814 -1.78 22.75 -34.60
N ALA A 815 -2.76 21.86 -34.38
CA ALA A 815 -4.16 22.09 -34.73
C ALA A 815 -4.79 23.26 -33.93
N LEU A 816 -4.40 23.41 -32.66
CA LEU A 816 -4.89 24.49 -31.79
C LEU A 816 -4.21 25.84 -32.07
N ALA A 817 -3.00 25.85 -32.64
CA ALA A 817 -2.20 27.07 -32.81
C ALA A 817 -2.48 27.87 -34.09
N GLY A 818 -3.09 27.24 -35.10
CA GLY A 818 -3.24 27.80 -36.43
C GLY A 818 -4.70 28.10 -36.82
N PRO A 819 -4.92 28.77 -37.97
CA PRO A 819 -6.25 28.85 -38.56
C PRO A 819 -6.78 27.43 -38.86
N ALA A 820 -8.11 27.32 -38.88
CA ALA A 820 -8.91 26.09 -38.94
C ALA A 820 -8.71 25.21 -40.21
N ASP A 821 -7.50 24.77 -40.50
CA ASP A 821 -7.21 23.91 -41.65
C ASP A 821 -7.62 22.46 -41.34
N LEU A 822 -8.65 21.98 -42.03
CA LEU A 822 -9.28 20.68 -41.76
C LEU A 822 -8.29 19.50 -41.82
N PRO A 823 -7.30 19.43 -42.75
CA PRO A 823 -6.29 18.39 -42.77
C PRO A 823 -5.39 18.36 -41.53
N VAL A 824 -5.17 19.49 -40.84
CA VAL A 824 -4.39 19.53 -39.59
C VAL A 824 -5.16 18.82 -38.48
N TRP A 825 -6.47 19.09 -38.36
CA TRP A 825 -7.34 18.43 -37.41
C TRP A 825 -7.54 16.94 -37.72
N GLU A 826 -7.64 16.56 -38.99
CA GLU A 826 -7.69 15.14 -39.38
C GLU A 826 -6.44 14.39 -38.91
N ARG A 827 -5.24 14.97 -39.09
CA ARG A 827 -4.00 14.38 -38.56
C ARG A 827 -4.01 14.24 -37.05
N ALA A 828 -4.53 15.23 -36.33
CA ALA A 828 -4.65 15.16 -34.87
C ALA A 828 -5.61 14.03 -34.43
N VAL A 829 -6.75 13.87 -35.10
CA VAL A 829 -7.69 12.77 -34.84
C VAL A 829 -7.03 11.42 -35.10
N THR A 830 -6.40 11.23 -36.26
CA THR A 830 -5.70 9.97 -36.59
C THR A 830 -4.60 9.64 -35.59
N ALA A 831 -3.83 10.64 -35.17
CA ALA A 831 -2.77 10.44 -34.19
C ALA A 831 -3.32 10.02 -32.81
N TRP A 832 -4.48 10.53 -32.38
CA TRP A 832 -5.13 10.08 -31.15
C TRP A 832 -5.80 8.70 -31.27
N GLU A 833 -6.25 8.31 -32.46
CA GLU A 833 -6.70 6.94 -32.74
C GLU A 833 -5.54 5.95 -32.61
N GLU A 834 -4.37 6.28 -33.14
CA GLU A 834 -3.14 5.48 -33.01
C GLU A 834 -2.62 5.46 -31.56
N ALA A 835 -2.73 6.58 -30.84
CA ALA A 835 -2.33 6.68 -29.45
C ALA A 835 -3.31 6.00 -28.48
N ARG A 836 -4.50 5.60 -28.91
CA ARG A 836 -5.49 4.85 -28.11
C ARG A 836 -5.91 5.51 -26.78
N GLU A 837 -5.93 6.85 -26.72
CA GLU A 837 -6.40 7.59 -25.55
C GLU A 837 -7.81 8.18 -25.81
N PRO A 838 -8.90 7.50 -25.39
CA PRO A 838 -10.25 7.83 -25.82
C PRO A 838 -10.69 9.23 -25.39
N HIS A 839 -10.32 9.68 -24.19
CA HIS A 839 -10.67 11.03 -23.73
C HIS A 839 -10.10 12.12 -24.63
N HIS A 840 -8.81 12.03 -24.96
CA HIS A 840 -8.15 13.01 -25.83
C HIS A 840 -8.65 12.92 -27.28
N LEU A 841 -8.96 11.71 -27.76
CA LEU A 841 -9.63 11.51 -29.04
C LEU A 841 -11.00 12.21 -29.07
N ALA A 842 -11.82 12.05 -28.03
CA ALA A 842 -13.14 12.67 -27.94
C ALA A 842 -13.08 14.20 -27.87
N ASP A 843 -12.17 14.79 -27.07
CA ASP A 843 -11.92 16.24 -27.07
C ASP A 843 -11.49 16.74 -28.46
N THR A 844 -10.57 16.03 -29.12
CA THR A 844 -10.08 16.40 -30.46
C THR A 844 -11.18 16.29 -31.53
N LEU A 845 -12.00 15.23 -31.51
CA LEU A 845 -13.15 15.07 -32.40
C LEU A 845 -14.18 16.20 -32.20
N THR A 846 -14.42 16.59 -30.94
CA THR A 846 -15.36 17.67 -30.61
C THR A 846 -14.87 19.00 -31.16
N ARG A 847 -13.58 19.32 -30.98
CA ARG A 847 -12.98 20.54 -31.54
C ARG A 847 -12.94 20.53 -33.06
N PHE A 848 -12.62 19.39 -33.67
CA PHE A 848 -12.65 19.25 -35.11
C PHE A 848 -14.07 19.48 -35.66
N ALA A 849 -15.09 18.96 -34.97
CA ALA A 849 -16.48 19.22 -35.33
C ALA A 849 -16.82 20.72 -35.31
N THR A 850 -16.34 21.48 -34.33
CA THR A 850 -16.51 22.95 -34.30
C THR A 850 -15.97 23.61 -35.57
N HIS A 851 -14.80 23.20 -36.05
CA HIS A 851 -14.21 23.72 -37.27
C HIS A 851 -14.94 23.27 -38.55
N LEU A 852 -15.43 22.02 -38.58
CA LEU A 852 -16.28 21.53 -39.66
C LEU A 852 -17.62 22.30 -39.72
N LEU A 853 -18.20 22.64 -38.57
CA LEU A 853 -19.41 23.47 -38.52
C LEU A 853 -19.14 24.89 -39.05
N ALA A 854 -17.98 25.47 -38.73
CA ALA A 854 -17.57 26.79 -39.23
C ALA A 854 -17.37 26.83 -40.76
N THR A 855 -16.93 25.72 -41.37
CA THR A 855 -16.81 25.58 -42.84
C THR A 855 -18.09 25.09 -43.52
N GLY A 856 -19.13 24.75 -42.74
CA GLY A 856 -20.43 24.30 -43.24
C GLY A 856 -20.58 22.79 -43.46
N ASP A 857 -19.55 21.99 -43.16
CA ASP A 857 -19.56 20.52 -43.29
C ASP A 857 -20.26 19.83 -42.10
N ARG A 858 -21.58 20.02 -42.04
CA ARG A 858 -22.42 19.51 -40.95
C ARG A 858 -22.47 17.98 -40.88
N VAL A 859 -22.30 17.29 -42.00
CA VAL A 859 -22.38 15.82 -42.06
C VAL A 859 -21.17 15.21 -41.34
N ARG A 860 -19.97 15.68 -41.67
CA ARG A 860 -18.75 15.22 -41.00
C ARG A 860 -18.70 15.70 -39.54
N ALA A 861 -19.17 16.91 -39.26
CA ALA A 861 -19.30 17.39 -37.88
C ALA A 861 -20.18 16.46 -37.03
N ALA A 862 -21.38 16.12 -37.52
CA ALA A 862 -22.30 15.23 -36.82
C ALA A 862 -21.71 13.81 -36.63
N ALA A 863 -20.94 13.31 -37.60
CA ALA A 863 -20.24 12.04 -37.44
C ALA A 863 -19.16 12.08 -36.35
N CYS A 864 -18.38 13.16 -36.28
CA CYS A 864 -17.39 13.36 -35.23
C CYS A 864 -18.04 13.47 -33.85
N LEU A 865 -19.13 14.26 -33.73
CA LEU A 865 -19.85 14.46 -32.47
C LEU A 865 -20.48 13.18 -31.95
N ARG A 866 -21.07 12.33 -32.82
CA ARG A 866 -21.60 11.02 -32.39
C ARG A 866 -20.50 10.12 -31.80
N ARG A 867 -19.36 10.00 -32.50
CA ARG A 867 -18.22 9.23 -32.01
C ARG A 867 -17.71 9.77 -30.68
N ALA A 868 -17.61 11.10 -30.54
CA ALA A 868 -17.20 11.74 -29.30
C ALA A 868 -18.21 11.49 -28.17
N ALA A 869 -19.52 11.52 -28.46
CA ALA A 869 -20.59 11.27 -27.48
C ALA A 869 -20.54 9.84 -26.93
N ASP A 870 -20.34 8.84 -27.79
CA ASP A 870 -20.23 7.43 -27.39
C ASP A 870 -19.05 7.23 -26.41
N ILE A 871 -17.91 7.86 -26.73
CA ILE A 871 -16.73 7.84 -25.87
C ILE A 871 -17.00 8.58 -24.56
N ALA A 872 -17.52 9.81 -24.61
CA ALA A 872 -17.81 10.61 -23.42
C ALA A 872 -18.79 9.91 -22.48
N ALA A 873 -19.77 9.17 -23.02
CA ALA A 873 -20.76 8.40 -22.26
C ALA A 873 -20.09 7.24 -21.51
N THR A 874 -19.24 6.49 -22.20
CA THR A 874 -18.47 5.39 -21.61
C THR A 874 -17.58 5.89 -20.45
N LEU A 875 -16.94 7.05 -20.63
CA LEU A 875 -16.05 7.63 -19.62
C LEU A 875 -16.78 8.35 -18.48
N ARG A 876 -18.07 8.70 -18.69
CA ARG A 876 -18.84 9.64 -17.86
C ARG A 876 -18.18 11.03 -17.80
N ALA A 877 -17.68 11.50 -18.94
CA ALA A 877 -17.02 12.79 -19.07
C ALA A 877 -18.04 13.94 -19.19
N GLY A 878 -18.63 14.36 -18.06
CA GLY A 878 -19.72 15.34 -17.98
C GLY A 878 -19.49 16.66 -18.73
N PRO A 879 -18.34 17.35 -18.52
CA PRO A 879 -18.03 18.59 -19.22
C PRO A 879 -17.96 18.43 -20.75
N LEU A 880 -17.43 17.29 -21.21
CA LEU A 880 -17.32 17.01 -22.64
C LEU A 880 -18.69 16.71 -23.26
N HIS A 881 -19.55 15.96 -22.54
CA HIS A 881 -20.95 15.73 -22.94
C HIS A 881 -21.70 17.03 -23.17
N THR A 882 -21.60 17.97 -22.23
CA THR A 882 -22.28 19.27 -22.31
C THR A 882 -21.87 20.00 -23.60
N THR A 883 -20.56 20.03 -23.90
CA THR A 883 -20.03 20.66 -25.11
C THR A 883 -20.52 19.96 -26.39
N ILE A 884 -20.57 18.63 -26.38
CA ILE A 884 -21.03 17.83 -27.52
C ILE A 884 -22.52 18.06 -27.81
N ASP A 885 -23.36 18.17 -26.79
CA ASP A 885 -24.80 18.41 -26.93
C ASP A 885 -25.09 19.79 -27.52
N GLU A 886 -24.37 20.81 -27.05
CA GLU A 886 -24.44 22.18 -27.59
C GLU A 886 -24.08 22.20 -29.09
N LEU A 887 -22.98 21.58 -29.48
CA LEU A 887 -22.54 21.52 -30.87
C LEU A 887 -23.45 20.62 -31.73
N SER A 888 -23.99 19.55 -31.16
CA SER A 888 -24.92 18.65 -31.85
C SER A 888 -26.20 19.36 -32.24
N THR A 889 -26.72 20.25 -31.39
CA THR A 889 -27.87 21.10 -31.72
C THR A 889 -27.61 21.95 -32.98
N HIS A 890 -26.40 22.51 -33.10
CA HIS A 890 -26.00 23.30 -34.27
C HIS A 890 -25.79 22.43 -35.53
N ALA A 891 -25.25 21.22 -35.37
CA ALA A 891 -25.03 20.29 -36.47
C ALA A 891 -26.34 19.78 -37.10
N HIS A 892 -27.35 19.53 -36.27
CA HIS A 892 -28.66 19.01 -36.69
C HIS A 892 -29.65 20.11 -37.11
N ALA A 893 -29.29 21.39 -36.95
CA ALA A 893 -30.09 22.50 -37.43
C ALA A 893 -30.34 22.40 -38.95
N LEU A 894 -31.56 22.71 -39.38
CA LEU A 894 -31.92 22.77 -40.79
C LEU A 894 -31.15 23.89 -41.51
N THR A 895 -30.55 23.56 -42.66
CA THR A 895 -29.95 24.56 -43.56
C THR A 895 -31.02 25.49 -44.12
N GLY A 896 -30.62 26.67 -44.63
CA GLY A 896 -31.58 27.59 -45.28
C GLY A 896 -32.35 26.91 -46.42
N ARG A 897 -31.66 26.09 -47.22
CA ARG A 897 -32.26 25.34 -48.33
C ARG A 897 -33.18 24.22 -47.86
N GLU A 898 -32.82 23.50 -46.80
CA GLU A 898 -33.72 22.51 -46.20
C GLU A 898 -34.95 23.17 -45.56
N ARG A 899 -34.83 24.38 -45.02
CA ARG A 899 -35.98 25.17 -44.54
C ARG A 899 -36.92 25.57 -45.69
N GLU A 900 -36.38 26.01 -46.82
CA GLU A 900 -37.18 26.28 -48.02
C GLU A 900 -37.89 25.03 -48.53
N VAL A 901 -37.16 23.91 -48.67
CA VAL A 901 -37.75 22.63 -49.08
C VAL A 901 -38.80 22.17 -48.07
N LEU A 902 -38.53 22.25 -46.76
CA LEU A 902 -39.48 21.89 -45.70
C LEU A 902 -40.74 22.76 -45.74
N ARG A 903 -40.63 24.05 -46.06
CA ARG A 903 -41.79 24.95 -46.24
C ARG A 903 -42.67 24.49 -47.40
N LEU A 904 -42.07 24.11 -48.53
CA LEU A 904 -42.81 23.59 -49.68
C LEU A 904 -43.37 22.17 -49.44
N VAL A 905 -42.66 21.33 -48.68
CA VAL A 905 -43.17 20.03 -48.19
C VAL A 905 -44.39 20.24 -47.29
N ALA A 906 -44.36 21.23 -46.40
CA ALA A 906 -45.47 21.55 -45.50
C ALA A 906 -46.69 22.12 -46.22
N ASN A 907 -46.52 22.65 -47.44
CA ASN A 907 -47.59 23.06 -48.37
C ASN A 907 -48.12 21.90 -49.23
N GLY A 908 -47.67 20.66 -49.00
CA GLY A 908 -48.16 19.47 -49.70
C GLY A 908 -47.55 19.24 -51.09
N MET A 909 -46.48 19.96 -51.45
CA MET A 909 -45.88 19.84 -52.78
C MET A 909 -45.09 18.52 -52.95
N SER A 910 -45.21 17.92 -54.14
CA SER A 910 -44.44 16.73 -54.54
C SER A 910 -42.99 17.09 -54.86
N ASN A 911 -42.07 16.11 -54.85
CA ASN A 911 -40.66 16.36 -55.20
C ASN A 911 -40.47 17.02 -56.57
N ARG A 912 -41.34 16.69 -57.54
CA ARG A 912 -41.31 17.27 -58.89
C ARG A 912 -41.77 18.74 -58.91
N ALA A 913 -42.76 19.08 -58.10
CA ALA A 913 -43.24 20.46 -57.97
C ALA A 913 -42.23 21.35 -57.21
N ILE A 914 -41.65 20.84 -56.12
CA ILE A 914 -40.58 21.53 -55.39
C ILE A 914 -39.35 21.75 -56.26
N ALA A 915 -39.00 20.75 -57.08
CA ALA A 915 -37.89 20.84 -58.03
C ALA A 915 -38.08 21.96 -59.07
N ALA A 916 -39.30 22.10 -59.60
CA ALA A 916 -39.65 23.17 -60.52
C ALA A 916 -39.60 24.56 -59.85
N GLU A 917 -40.16 24.68 -58.64
CA GLU A 917 -40.21 25.93 -57.88
C GLU A 917 -38.81 26.44 -57.48
N LEU A 918 -37.94 25.52 -57.05
CA LEU A 918 -36.62 25.83 -56.55
C LEU A 918 -35.52 25.78 -57.62
N PHE A 919 -35.89 25.52 -58.89
CA PHE A 919 -34.96 25.36 -60.03
C PHE A 919 -33.84 24.32 -59.78
N ILE A 920 -34.18 23.16 -59.20
CA ILE A 920 -33.25 22.06 -58.91
C ILE A 920 -33.81 20.71 -59.37
N SER A 921 -33.00 19.65 -59.38
CA SER A 921 -33.48 18.32 -59.79
C SER A 921 -34.41 17.67 -58.75
N ALA A 922 -35.39 16.87 -59.19
CA ALA A 922 -36.24 16.09 -58.29
C ALA A 922 -35.45 15.11 -57.40
N LYS A 923 -34.28 14.65 -57.86
CA LYS A 923 -33.37 13.81 -57.08
C LYS A 923 -32.72 14.60 -55.94
N THR A 924 -32.31 15.85 -56.20
CA THR A 924 -31.78 16.78 -55.18
C THR A 924 -32.83 17.07 -54.10
N VAL A 925 -34.08 17.32 -54.50
CA VAL A 925 -35.19 17.49 -53.54
C VAL A 925 -35.40 16.24 -52.69
N SER A 926 -35.35 15.05 -53.30
CA SER A 926 -35.50 13.80 -52.55
C SER A 926 -34.43 13.65 -51.46
N VAL A 927 -33.18 14.02 -51.75
CA VAL A 927 -32.09 14.02 -50.77
C VAL A 927 -32.36 15.02 -49.64
N HIS A 928 -32.78 16.24 -49.96
CA HIS A 928 -33.15 17.23 -48.95
C HIS A 928 -34.30 16.75 -48.06
N VAL A 929 -35.34 16.12 -48.62
CA VAL A 929 -36.46 15.58 -47.85
C VAL A 929 -36.01 14.46 -46.92
N SER A 930 -35.17 13.53 -47.39
CA SER A 930 -34.62 12.48 -46.52
C SER A 930 -33.79 13.08 -45.37
N ASN A 931 -32.98 14.11 -45.63
CA ASN A 931 -32.20 14.79 -44.60
C ASN A 931 -33.08 15.54 -43.60
N ILE A 932 -34.17 16.18 -44.06
CA ILE A 932 -35.15 16.86 -43.22
C ILE A 932 -35.85 15.85 -42.30
N LEU A 933 -36.29 14.71 -42.85
CA LEU A 933 -36.92 13.64 -42.06
C LEU A 933 -35.98 13.12 -40.97
N ALA A 934 -34.72 12.88 -41.32
CA ALA A 934 -33.70 12.46 -40.36
C ALA A 934 -33.44 13.51 -39.26
N LYS A 935 -33.29 14.80 -39.62
CA LYS A 935 -33.03 15.89 -38.67
C LYS A 935 -34.21 16.22 -37.76
N LEU A 936 -35.44 16.00 -38.23
CA LEU A 936 -36.66 16.23 -37.44
C LEU A 936 -37.18 14.97 -36.75
N HIS A 937 -36.45 13.84 -36.85
CA HIS A 937 -36.88 12.53 -36.34
C HIS A 937 -38.30 12.15 -36.79
N ALA A 938 -38.64 12.44 -38.05
CA ALA A 938 -39.96 12.21 -38.63
C ALA A 938 -39.95 11.00 -39.59
N SER A 939 -40.93 10.12 -39.43
CA SER A 939 -41.13 8.92 -40.26
C SER A 939 -41.80 9.23 -41.61
N SER A 940 -42.46 10.39 -41.73
CA SER A 940 -43.17 10.79 -42.95
C SER A 940 -43.10 12.30 -43.20
N ARG A 941 -43.34 12.70 -44.46
CA ARG A 941 -43.40 14.14 -44.86
C ARG A 941 -44.43 14.93 -44.06
N GLY A 942 -45.58 14.31 -43.78
CA GLY A 942 -46.65 14.91 -42.99
C GLY A 942 -46.23 15.10 -41.53
N GLU A 943 -45.52 14.12 -40.96
CA GLU A 943 -44.96 14.23 -39.61
C GLU A 943 -43.88 15.30 -39.53
N ALA A 944 -42.97 15.39 -40.51
CA ALA A 944 -41.97 16.45 -40.57
C ALA A 944 -42.61 17.85 -40.63
N ALA A 945 -43.68 18.03 -41.40
CA ALA A 945 -44.42 19.29 -41.46
C ALA A 945 -45.12 19.61 -40.13
N ALA A 946 -45.68 18.60 -39.44
CA ALA A 946 -46.33 18.77 -38.14
C ALA A 946 -45.32 19.13 -37.04
N VAL A 947 -44.18 18.44 -36.98
CA VAL A 947 -43.05 18.77 -36.10
C VAL A 947 -42.58 20.19 -36.36
N ALA A 948 -42.36 20.56 -37.62
CA ALA A 948 -41.87 21.88 -37.98
C ALA A 948 -42.80 23.03 -37.55
N ARG A 949 -44.12 22.85 -37.62
CA ARG A 949 -45.09 23.85 -37.11
C ARG A 949 -45.11 23.91 -35.59
N ARG A 950 -45.05 22.77 -34.89
CA ARG A 950 -45.01 22.73 -33.41
C ARG A 950 -43.74 23.37 -32.84
N SER A 951 -42.62 23.20 -33.53
CA SER A 951 -41.31 23.71 -33.11
C SER A 951 -41.03 25.15 -33.56
N GLY A 952 -42.00 25.84 -34.19
CA GLY A 952 -41.84 27.22 -34.69
C GLY A 952 -40.86 27.37 -35.85
N LEU A 953 -40.50 26.27 -36.54
CA LEU A 953 -39.58 26.27 -37.68
C LEU A 953 -40.25 26.74 -38.99
N LEU A 954 -41.58 26.74 -39.02
CA LEU A 954 -42.42 27.27 -40.09
C LEU A 954 -43.49 28.16 -39.47
N HIS A 955 -43.61 29.38 -40.00
CA HIS A 955 -44.74 30.29 -39.74
C HIS A 955 -45.86 30.03 -40.73
#